data_AF-A0A197KCJ9-F1
#
_entry.id   AF-A0A197KCJ9-F1
#
_cell.length_a   1.000
_cell.length_b   1.000
_cell.length_c   1.000
_cell.angle_alpha   90.00
_cell.angle_beta   90.00
_cell.angle_gamma   90.00
#
_symmetry.space_group_name_H-M   'P 1'
#
loop_
_entity.id
_entity.type
_entity.pdbx_description
1 polymer ?
#
loop_
_entity_poly.entity_id
_entity_poly.type
_entity_poly.pdbx_seq_one_letter_code
_entity_poly.pdbx_strand_id
1 'polypeptide(L)'
;MSYSSPTSPTSPTRTRWYYERSAKTPTEETYFAVWSAVPPMTLTSDTKYIRWNIPVPRNGRAYRDIVLGVKAINLQFGNIEAIVVSVDQTVNEKVLFTCEVITPKELEQMCAAANDNTTHYSDYYGDHGIMKWKLKERLLESEGELYVAMEVKTWDGAPADYGSIEIYWVETHINSRAFYQNDPLYSEHRPYLHSLAVDNTGRPEIDNLGLGTKLVESYVYSKQGAHVLVSVRTTPGLIIQLWQIRYLPASDPRCVHQFDNLNLKEQDDEKAFRPKVVAWMYLADVPKSKSIDLVLSYEGTQLAIVDENVPTLDEGEETQQIGGDEGEAAEGERADEGPETAAEGEESEGEETSGEGEEGEGEGGVKEEIVVEGGRKYSASWTTFYRFSPDIIGTGDTPAGATSGSGLVRMNVEETCPGLANFFGRSEFHIVATTNQDVKDEILVACDGVTIEVYSVFEEWSHVRTIVIDPLRTNPSFRRNVFAALFKQLRGKYMLLVDAAGTEVTTWNIETGEAVASSSRFGVSEFWALRHLANVTRDGRLVAVPGHRRLEIYETATWDMVGWYQFPDVGYGEFVSEGLFIRGDTHIMVTVDSEERPFYRNNRGFIIDLGDMTVVEYYASAGHGRFELLPKMDPEEEQLFLAVDTSSACVFSMEGRLLMAPPPPQIGDDPLGP
;
A
#
# COMPACT_ATOMS: atom_id res chain seq x y z
N MET A 1 -30.89 -5.17 -53.65
CA MET A 1 -30.72 -5.64 -52.26
C MET A 1 -29.46 -6.47 -52.21
N SER A 2 -28.34 -5.83 -51.88
CA SER A 2 -27.03 -6.47 -51.73
C SER A 2 -26.86 -6.85 -50.26
N TYR A 3 -26.72 -8.16 -49.99
CA TYR A 3 -26.35 -8.67 -48.67
C TYR A 3 -24.90 -8.27 -48.38
N SER A 4 -24.72 -7.45 -47.34
CA SER A 4 -23.42 -7.16 -46.74
C SER A 4 -22.91 -8.43 -46.05
N SER A 5 -21.74 -8.92 -46.46
CA SER A 5 -21.03 -10.00 -45.80
C SER A 5 -20.74 -9.63 -44.34
N PRO A 6 -20.88 -10.57 -43.38
CA PRO A 6 -20.53 -10.30 -41.99
C PRO A 6 -19.03 -10.01 -41.89
N THR A 7 -18.73 -8.91 -41.20
CA THR A 7 -17.40 -8.45 -40.82
C THR A 7 -16.62 -9.55 -40.09
N SER A 8 -15.32 -9.56 -40.35
CA SER A 8 -14.25 -10.45 -39.87
C SER A 8 -14.43 -11.08 -38.48
N PRO A 9 -13.95 -12.32 -38.25
CA PRO A 9 -14.04 -12.99 -36.96
C PRO A 9 -13.33 -12.17 -35.89
N THR A 10 -14.05 -11.88 -34.80
CA THR A 10 -13.51 -11.33 -33.56
C THR A 10 -12.31 -12.16 -33.11
N SER A 11 -11.22 -11.50 -32.71
CA SER A 11 -10.01 -12.15 -32.17
C SER A 11 -10.40 -13.17 -31.08
N PRO A 12 -9.68 -14.30 -30.98
CA PRO A 12 -9.99 -15.32 -29.99
C PRO A 12 -9.95 -14.70 -28.58
N THR A 13 -11.08 -14.79 -27.88
CA THR A 13 -11.28 -14.28 -26.51
C THR A 13 -10.53 -15.12 -25.46
N ARG A 14 -9.93 -16.24 -25.88
CA ARG A 14 -9.32 -17.30 -25.07
C ARG A 14 -8.10 -17.90 -25.77
N THR A 15 -7.05 -18.19 -25.02
CA THR A 15 -5.90 -19.00 -25.45
C THR A 15 -5.61 -20.07 -24.41
N ARG A 16 -5.44 -21.34 -24.82
CA ARG A 16 -5.11 -22.48 -23.94
C ARG A 16 -3.69 -22.99 -24.20
N TRP A 17 -2.96 -23.26 -23.13
CA TRP A 17 -1.61 -23.82 -23.12
C TRP A 17 -1.58 -25.11 -22.32
N TYR A 18 -0.72 -26.04 -22.75
CA TYR A 18 -0.36 -27.24 -22.01
C TYR A 18 1.13 -27.21 -21.68
N TYR A 19 1.61 -28.10 -20.81
CA TYR A 19 2.93 -27.97 -20.21
C TYR A 19 3.71 -29.27 -20.22
N GLU A 20 4.86 -29.27 -20.90
CA GLU A 20 5.79 -30.39 -20.90
C GLU A 20 6.98 -30.09 -19.98
N ARG A 21 7.47 -31.12 -19.30
CA ARG A 21 8.54 -30.99 -18.30
C ARG A 21 9.86 -30.69 -18.99
N SER A 22 10.53 -29.60 -18.60
CA SER A 22 11.83 -29.17 -19.14
C SER A 22 12.99 -29.86 -18.40
N ALA A 23 13.02 -29.69 -17.07
CA ALA A 23 14.11 -30.12 -16.22
C ALA A 23 13.57 -30.53 -14.85
N LYS A 24 14.28 -31.47 -14.19
CA LYS A 24 13.96 -31.96 -12.85
C LYS A 24 15.13 -31.69 -11.91
N THR A 25 14.90 -30.90 -10.88
CA THR A 25 15.74 -30.89 -9.68
C THR A 25 15.03 -31.68 -8.56
N PRO A 26 15.68 -32.01 -7.44
CA PRO A 26 15.04 -32.76 -6.36
C PRO A 26 13.82 -32.05 -5.73
N THR A 27 13.74 -30.72 -5.82
CA THR A 27 12.75 -29.90 -5.09
C THR A 27 11.99 -28.93 -5.99
N GLU A 28 12.34 -28.83 -7.27
CA GLU A 28 11.71 -27.92 -8.23
C GLU A 28 11.58 -28.60 -9.60
N GLU A 29 10.40 -28.47 -10.18
CA GLU A 29 10.13 -28.88 -11.56
C GLU A 29 9.78 -27.69 -12.43
N THR A 30 10.51 -27.54 -13.53
CA THR A 30 10.26 -26.48 -14.51
C THR A 30 9.57 -27.04 -15.74
N TYR A 31 8.53 -26.35 -16.21
CA TYR A 31 7.76 -26.73 -17.39
C TYR A 31 7.80 -25.63 -18.46
N PHE A 32 7.65 -26.03 -19.72
CA PHE A 32 7.54 -25.13 -20.86
C PHE A 32 6.21 -25.34 -21.59
N ALA A 33 5.67 -24.24 -22.12
CA ALA A 33 4.38 -24.26 -22.81
C ALA A 33 4.44 -24.98 -24.17
N VAL A 34 3.41 -25.80 -24.43
CA VAL A 34 3.16 -26.52 -25.69
C VAL A 34 1.68 -26.37 -26.10
N TRP A 35 1.40 -26.61 -27.38
CA TRP A 35 0.06 -26.41 -27.96
C TRP A 35 -0.82 -27.67 -27.94
N SER A 36 -0.23 -28.84 -27.75
CA SER A 36 -0.93 -30.13 -27.72
C SER A 36 -1.13 -30.61 -26.29
N ALA A 37 -2.24 -31.31 -26.05
CA ALA A 37 -2.48 -31.94 -24.76
C ALA A 37 -1.35 -32.92 -24.41
N VAL A 38 -0.85 -32.82 -23.17
CA VAL A 38 0.19 -33.65 -22.58
C VAL A 38 -0.24 -34.04 -21.15
N PRO A 39 0.44 -34.99 -20.48
CA PRO A 39 0.16 -35.31 -19.08
C PRO A 39 0.23 -34.06 -18.18
N PRO A 40 -0.57 -34.00 -17.09
CA PRO A 40 -0.64 -32.81 -16.24
C PRO A 40 0.65 -32.54 -15.46
N MET A 41 0.89 -31.28 -15.13
CA MET A 41 1.87 -30.91 -14.11
C MET A 41 1.35 -31.39 -12.75
N THR A 42 2.17 -32.08 -11.95
CA THR A 42 1.70 -32.73 -10.72
C THR A 42 2.48 -32.23 -9.50
N LEU A 43 1.75 -31.61 -8.57
CA LEU A 43 2.24 -31.23 -7.25
C LEU A 43 1.93 -32.34 -6.25
N THR A 44 2.96 -32.83 -5.58
CA THR A 44 2.93 -33.89 -4.56
C THR A 44 3.86 -33.53 -3.41
N SER A 45 3.84 -34.31 -2.33
CA SER A 45 4.77 -34.21 -1.20
C SER A 45 6.24 -34.12 -1.58
N ASP A 46 6.63 -34.73 -2.69
CA ASP A 46 8.02 -34.82 -3.15
C ASP A 46 8.42 -33.62 -4.00
N THR A 47 7.48 -33.10 -4.80
CA THR A 47 7.74 -31.98 -5.69
C THR A 47 7.54 -30.64 -4.98
N LYS A 48 6.46 -30.50 -4.21
CA LYS A 48 5.97 -29.30 -3.46
C LYS A 48 5.90 -27.98 -4.23
N TYR A 49 6.67 -27.80 -5.30
CA TYR A 49 6.91 -26.60 -6.06
C TYR A 49 7.02 -26.96 -7.55
N ILE A 50 6.24 -26.24 -8.37
CA ILE A 50 6.37 -26.29 -9.83
C ILE A 50 6.41 -24.87 -10.39
N ARG A 51 7.14 -24.68 -11.48
CA ARG A 51 7.28 -23.40 -12.18
C ARG A 51 7.08 -23.57 -13.68
N TRP A 52 6.36 -22.66 -14.29
CA TRP A 52 6.07 -22.69 -15.73
C TRP A 52 5.99 -21.28 -16.33
N ASN A 53 6.12 -21.17 -17.64
CA ASN A 53 5.96 -19.90 -18.35
C ASN A 53 4.58 -19.78 -19.01
N ILE A 54 3.98 -18.59 -19.05
CA ILE A 54 2.78 -18.35 -19.89
C ILE A 54 3.23 -17.51 -21.09
N PRO A 55 3.21 -18.06 -22.32
CA PRO A 55 3.57 -17.29 -23.49
C PRO A 55 2.55 -16.16 -23.69
N VAL A 56 3.01 -14.92 -23.58
CA VAL A 56 2.16 -13.74 -23.77
C VAL A 56 2.05 -13.43 -25.26
N PRO A 57 0.84 -13.38 -25.84
CA PRO A 57 0.67 -12.97 -27.24
C PRO A 57 1.17 -11.53 -27.42
N ARG A 58 2.06 -11.30 -28.39
CA ARG A 58 2.66 -9.96 -28.65
C ARG A 58 1.67 -8.88 -29.13
N ASN A 59 0.39 -9.20 -29.25
CA ASN A 59 -0.60 -8.41 -29.96
C ASN A 59 -1.77 -8.04 -29.04
N GLY A 60 -1.53 -7.18 -28.05
CA GLY A 60 -2.58 -6.57 -27.25
C GLY A 60 -2.05 -5.79 -26.04
N ARG A 61 -2.80 -4.77 -25.63
CA ARG A 61 -2.66 -4.10 -24.32
C ARG A 61 -3.93 -4.36 -23.52
N ALA A 62 -4.15 -5.61 -23.13
CA ALA A 62 -5.30 -5.98 -22.31
C ALA A 62 -4.85 -6.80 -21.10
N TYR A 63 -5.54 -6.59 -19.98
CA TYR A 63 -5.44 -7.51 -18.85
C TYR A 63 -6.19 -8.80 -19.18
N ARG A 64 -5.53 -9.95 -18.99
CA ARG A 64 -6.16 -11.26 -19.18
C ARG A 64 -6.30 -12.01 -17.86
N ASP A 65 -7.48 -12.58 -17.64
CA ASP A 65 -7.71 -13.51 -16.54
C ASP A 65 -6.90 -14.78 -16.80
N ILE A 66 -6.31 -15.35 -15.74
CA ILE A 66 -5.65 -16.65 -15.77
C ILE A 66 -6.61 -17.69 -15.21
N VAL A 67 -6.84 -18.77 -15.95
CA VAL A 67 -7.68 -19.89 -15.52
C VAL A 67 -6.86 -21.18 -15.60
N LEU A 68 -6.75 -21.89 -14.48
CA LEU A 68 -6.06 -23.17 -14.38
C LEU A 68 -7.07 -24.31 -14.51
N GLY A 69 -6.76 -25.30 -15.35
CA GLY A 69 -7.49 -26.56 -15.40
C GLY A 69 -6.94 -27.54 -14.37
N VAL A 70 -7.61 -27.67 -13.22
CA VAL A 70 -7.09 -28.35 -12.04
C VAL A 70 -7.89 -29.59 -11.68
N LYS A 71 -7.20 -30.61 -11.18
CA LYS A 71 -7.81 -31.77 -10.51
C LYS A 71 -7.12 -32.02 -9.17
N ALA A 72 -7.91 -32.10 -8.11
CA ALA A 72 -7.46 -32.47 -6.78
C ALA A 72 -7.64 -33.99 -6.59
N ILE A 73 -6.59 -34.69 -6.15
CA ILE A 73 -6.63 -36.14 -5.92
C ILE A 73 -6.25 -36.45 -4.48
N ASN A 74 -7.18 -37.04 -3.73
CA ASN A 74 -6.99 -37.47 -2.34
C ASN A 74 -6.41 -36.39 -1.42
N LEU A 75 -6.71 -35.11 -1.68
CA LEU A 75 -6.17 -33.99 -0.91
C LEU A 75 -6.59 -34.09 0.56
N GLN A 76 -5.61 -34.04 1.44
CA GLN A 76 -5.81 -33.97 2.88
C GLN A 76 -5.74 -32.50 3.30
N PHE A 77 -6.86 -31.78 3.24
CA PHE A 77 -6.89 -30.33 3.50
C PHE A 77 -6.28 -29.96 4.87
N GLY A 78 -6.44 -30.81 5.90
CA GLY A 78 -5.85 -30.58 7.23
C GLY A 78 -4.32 -30.68 7.29
N ASN A 79 -3.67 -31.28 6.28
CA ASN A 79 -2.20 -31.35 6.20
C ASN A 79 -1.60 -30.15 5.47
N ILE A 80 -2.43 -29.42 4.72
CA ILE A 80 -2.02 -28.27 3.92
C ILE A 80 -2.12 -27.03 4.80
N GLU A 81 -1.04 -26.27 4.88
CA GLU A 81 -1.02 -24.95 5.49
C GLU A 81 -1.60 -23.93 4.51
N ALA A 82 -1.09 -23.91 3.28
CA ALA A 82 -1.53 -23.01 2.22
C ALA A 82 -1.09 -23.51 0.84
N ILE A 83 -1.75 -23.06 -0.22
CA ILE A 83 -1.20 -23.09 -1.58
C ILE A 83 -0.82 -21.66 -1.97
N VAL A 84 0.43 -21.48 -2.39
CA VAL A 84 0.96 -20.19 -2.79
C VAL A 84 1.13 -20.18 -4.31
N VAL A 85 0.50 -19.24 -5.00
CA VAL A 85 0.63 -19.04 -6.45
C VAL A 85 1.28 -17.70 -6.70
N SER A 86 2.49 -17.70 -7.26
CA SER A 86 3.28 -16.50 -7.51
C SER A 86 3.42 -16.26 -9.01
N VAL A 87 3.32 -15.00 -9.43
CA VAL A 87 3.42 -14.56 -10.81
C VAL A 87 4.54 -13.53 -10.94
N ASP A 88 5.57 -13.87 -11.72
CA ASP A 88 6.66 -12.97 -12.07
C ASP A 88 6.46 -12.44 -13.49
N GLN A 89 6.55 -11.12 -13.67
CA GLN A 89 6.53 -10.48 -14.98
C GLN A 89 7.70 -9.51 -15.14
N THR A 90 8.56 -9.72 -16.15
CA THR A 90 9.65 -8.77 -16.44
C THR A 90 9.21 -7.73 -17.47
N VAL A 91 8.97 -6.49 -17.01
CA VAL A 91 8.56 -5.35 -17.85
C VAL A 91 9.66 -4.28 -17.84
N ASN A 92 10.23 -3.94 -19.00
CA ASN A 92 11.31 -2.94 -19.12
C ASN A 92 12.44 -3.13 -18.10
N GLU A 93 12.98 -4.36 -17.99
CA GLU A 93 14.03 -4.74 -17.03
C GLU A 93 13.61 -4.71 -15.54
N LYS A 94 12.39 -4.27 -15.23
CA LYS A 94 11.81 -4.35 -13.89
C LYS A 94 11.00 -5.64 -13.75
N VAL A 95 11.34 -6.45 -12.76
CA VAL A 95 10.52 -7.61 -12.39
C VAL A 95 9.38 -7.12 -11.50
N LEU A 96 8.16 -7.23 -12.02
CA LEU A 96 6.91 -7.13 -11.26
C LEU A 96 6.61 -8.51 -10.67
N PHE A 97 6.20 -8.55 -9.42
CA PHE A 97 5.90 -9.76 -8.68
C PHE A 97 4.54 -9.60 -8.02
N THR A 98 3.67 -10.59 -8.18
CA THR A 98 2.43 -10.70 -7.41
C THR A 98 2.28 -12.11 -6.90
N CYS A 99 1.54 -12.27 -5.79
CA CYS A 99 1.36 -13.56 -5.16
C CYS A 99 -0.08 -13.69 -4.63
N GLU A 100 -0.59 -14.91 -4.68
CA GLU A 100 -1.90 -15.30 -4.16
C GLU A 100 -1.74 -16.46 -3.20
N VAL A 101 -2.44 -16.39 -2.07
CA VAL A 101 -2.53 -17.49 -1.11
C VAL A 101 -3.95 -18.03 -1.08
N ILE A 102 -4.07 -19.32 -1.37
CA ILE A 102 -5.29 -20.12 -1.24
C ILE A 102 -5.19 -20.87 0.09
N THR A 103 -6.03 -20.50 1.03
CA THR A 103 -6.12 -21.15 2.36
C THR A 103 -6.77 -22.55 2.24
N PRO A 104 -6.63 -23.43 3.24
CA PRO A 104 -7.26 -24.75 3.22
C PRO A 104 -8.79 -24.67 3.09
N LYS A 105 -9.42 -23.68 3.74
CA LYS A 105 -10.86 -23.42 3.67
C LYS A 105 -11.30 -22.98 2.27
N GLU A 106 -10.58 -22.06 1.65
CA GLU A 106 -10.84 -21.64 0.27
C GLU A 106 -10.61 -22.79 -0.72
N LEU A 107 -9.56 -23.56 -0.52
CA LEU A 107 -9.24 -24.74 -1.32
C LEU A 107 -10.36 -25.78 -1.26
N GLU A 108 -10.90 -26.06 -0.07
CA GLU A 108 -12.06 -26.94 0.11
C GLU A 108 -13.29 -26.40 -0.65
N GLN A 109 -13.58 -25.10 -0.53
CA GLN A 109 -14.68 -24.45 -1.27
C GLN A 109 -14.48 -24.54 -2.80
N MET A 110 -13.27 -24.31 -3.28
CA MET A 110 -12.93 -24.40 -4.71
C MET A 110 -13.02 -25.84 -5.24
N CYS A 111 -12.84 -26.85 -4.37
CA CYS A 111 -12.97 -28.27 -4.70
C CYS A 111 -14.39 -28.81 -4.53
N ALA A 112 -15.26 -28.15 -3.75
CA ALA A 112 -16.60 -28.64 -3.43
C ALA A 112 -17.45 -28.89 -4.68
N ALA A 113 -17.32 -28.05 -5.71
CA ALA A 113 -18.08 -28.18 -6.96
C ALA A 113 -17.75 -29.46 -7.77
N ALA A 114 -16.58 -30.07 -7.53
CA ALA A 114 -16.20 -31.33 -8.17
C ALA A 114 -16.73 -32.58 -7.44
N ASN A 115 -17.07 -32.46 -6.15
CA ASN A 115 -17.55 -33.58 -5.33
C ASN A 115 -19.04 -33.87 -5.51
N ASP A 116 -19.81 -32.90 -6.00
CA ASP A 116 -21.18 -33.13 -6.43
C ASP A 116 -21.16 -33.98 -7.71
N ASN A 117 -21.36 -35.29 -7.54
CA ASN A 117 -21.42 -36.35 -8.55
C ASN A 117 -22.46 -36.15 -9.69
N THR A 118 -22.98 -34.95 -9.90
CA THR A 118 -24.10 -34.62 -10.79
C THR A 118 -23.70 -34.15 -12.19
N THR A 119 -22.42 -34.08 -12.54
CA THR A 119 -22.00 -33.51 -13.84
C THR A 119 -21.90 -34.53 -14.98
N HIS A 120 -23.06 -34.99 -15.47
CA HIS A 120 -23.21 -35.72 -16.75
C HIS A 120 -23.22 -34.81 -18.00
N TYR A 121 -22.86 -33.52 -17.88
CA TYR A 121 -23.01 -32.54 -18.96
C TYR A 121 -21.71 -31.74 -19.19
N SER A 122 -20.77 -32.28 -19.97
CA SER A 122 -19.99 -31.49 -20.96
C SER A 122 -19.08 -32.36 -21.82
N ASP A 123 -19.67 -33.10 -22.77
CA ASP A 123 -18.93 -33.90 -23.76
C ASP A 123 -18.16 -33.06 -24.81
N TYR A 124 -18.19 -31.72 -24.73
CA TYR A 124 -17.72 -30.88 -25.83
C TYR A 124 -16.20 -30.68 -25.92
N TYR A 125 -15.42 -30.99 -24.86
CA TYR A 125 -13.96 -30.73 -24.86
C TYR A 125 -13.08 -31.76 -24.13
N GLY A 126 -13.63 -32.87 -23.61
CA GLY A 126 -12.83 -33.88 -22.90
C GLY A 126 -12.31 -33.44 -21.52
N ASP A 127 -12.79 -32.30 -21.00
CA ASP A 127 -12.41 -31.73 -19.70
C ASP A 127 -13.21 -32.35 -18.51
N HIS A 128 -13.59 -33.63 -18.59
CA HIS A 128 -14.43 -34.27 -17.57
C HIS A 128 -13.74 -34.29 -16.19
N GLY A 129 -14.40 -33.69 -15.20
CA GLY A 129 -13.89 -33.63 -13.82
C GLY A 129 -12.73 -32.64 -13.63
N ILE A 130 -12.41 -31.80 -14.63
CA ILE A 130 -11.40 -30.74 -14.50
C ILE A 130 -12.09 -29.47 -14.02
N MET A 131 -11.68 -29.00 -12.84
CA MET A 131 -12.07 -27.72 -12.27
C MET A 131 -11.38 -26.56 -12.98
N LYS A 132 -12.05 -25.42 -13.08
CA LYS A 132 -11.51 -24.20 -13.72
C LYS A 132 -11.30 -23.17 -12.64
N TRP A 133 -10.08 -23.11 -12.13
CA TRP A 133 -9.68 -22.19 -11.07
C TRP A 133 -9.22 -20.87 -11.70
N LYS A 134 -10.03 -19.83 -11.57
CA LYS A 134 -9.64 -18.49 -11.99
C LYS A 134 -8.82 -17.82 -10.89
N LEU A 135 -7.56 -17.52 -11.19
CA LEU A 135 -6.67 -16.76 -10.31
C LEU A 135 -7.15 -15.31 -10.20
N LYS A 136 -6.91 -14.65 -9.08
CA LYS A 136 -7.32 -13.26 -8.86
C LYS A 136 -6.55 -12.31 -9.77
N GLU A 137 -5.23 -12.47 -9.81
CA GLU A 137 -4.26 -11.71 -10.58
C GLU A 137 -4.52 -11.83 -12.08
N ARG A 138 -4.23 -10.75 -12.80
CA ARG A 138 -4.45 -10.62 -14.25
C ARG A 138 -3.13 -10.33 -14.93
N LEU A 139 -2.96 -10.88 -16.13
CA LEU A 139 -1.75 -10.72 -16.94
C LEU A 139 -1.79 -9.42 -17.72
N LEU A 140 -0.74 -8.61 -17.63
CA LEU A 140 -0.56 -7.49 -18.54
C LEU A 140 0.08 -7.97 -19.86
N GLU A 141 -0.64 -7.88 -20.97
CA GLU A 141 -0.24 -8.47 -22.25
C GLU A 141 0.97 -7.82 -22.94
N SER A 142 1.45 -6.65 -22.50
CA SER A 142 2.29 -5.83 -23.38
C SER A 142 3.80 -6.13 -23.40
N GLU A 143 4.45 -6.62 -22.34
CA GLU A 143 5.92 -6.72 -22.33
C GLU A 143 6.41 -7.84 -21.37
N GLY A 144 7.28 -8.74 -21.85
CA GLY A 144 8.01 -9.69 -21.00
C GLY A 144 7.68 -11.18 -21.13
N GLU A 145 8.59 -12.01 -20.60
CA GLU A 145 8.29 -13.39 -20.25
C GLU A 145 7.56 -13.41 -18.91
N LEU A 146 6.47 -14.18 -18.84
CA LEU A 146 5.71 -14.37 -17.62
C LEU A 146 5.99 -15.75 -17.06
N TYR A 147 6.37 -15.81 -15.79
CA TYR A 147 6.57 -17.03 -15.05
C TYR A 147 5.52 -17.14 -13.96
N VAL A 148 4.93 -18.32 -13.82
CA VAL A 148 4.04 -18.65 -12.71
C VAL A 148 4.67 -19.81 -11.96
N ALA A 149 4.63 -19.73 -10.63
CA ALA A 149 5.00 -20.84 -9.77
C ALA A 149 3.86 -21.14 -8.81
N MET A 150 3.70 -22.41 -8.47
CA MET A 150 2.75 -22.87 -7.47
C MET A 150 3.48 -23.76 -6.46
N GLU A 151 3.28 -23.46 -5.18
CA GLU A 151 3.85 -24.20 -4.07
C GLU A 151 2.75 -24.67 -3.10
N VAL A 152 2.86 -25.89 -2.58
CA VAL A 152 2.01 -26.39 -1.49
C VAL A 152 2.82 -26.41 -0.19
N LYS A 153 2.36 -25.63 0.79
CA LYS A 153 2.90 -25.59 2.14
C LYS A 153 2.15 -26.57 3.04
N THR A 154 2.87 -27.20 3.95
CA THR A 154 2.37 -28.19 4.91
C THR A 154 2.86 -27.85 6.30
N TRP A 155 2.05 -28.11 7.31
CA TRP A 155 2.44 -27.91 8.70
C TRP A 155 3.68 -28.70 9.10
N ASP A 156 4.45 -28.15 10.05
CA ASP A 156 5.53 -28.90 10.69
C ASP A 156 4.96 -30.14 11.40
N GLY A 157 5.51 -31.31 11.07
CA GLY A 157 5.03 -32.60 11.58
C GLY A 157 3.77 -33.15 10.89
N ALA A 158 3.23 -32.49 9.87
CA ALA A 158 2.16 -33.06 9.05
C ALA A 158 2.62 -34.39 8.40
N PRO A 159 1.69 -35.34 8.16
CA PRO A 159 1.98 -36.53 7.37
C PRO A 159 2.64 -36.16 6.05
N ALA A 160 3.62 -36.97 5.62
CA ALA A 160 4.40 -36.71 4.43
C ALA A 160 3.51 -36.54 3.19
N ASP A 161 2.45 -37.34 3.06
CA ASP A 161 1.52 -37.31 1.93
C ASP A 161 0.28 -36.44 2.24
N TYR A 162 0.07 -35.41 1.42
CA TYR A 162 -1.12 -34.57 1.43
C TYR A 162 -2.04 -34.80 0.22
N GLY A 163 -1.76 -35.80 -0.60
CA GLY A 163 -2.40 -36.03 -1.90
C GLY A 163 -1.68 -35.33 -3.04
N SER A 164 -2.39 -35.07 -4.14
CA SER A 164 -1.83 -34.36 -5.29
C SER A 164 -2.77 -33.33 -5.92
N ILE A 165 -2.14 -32.31 -6.52
CA ILE A 165 -2.81 -31.31 -7.36
C ILE A 165 -2.26 -31.46 -8.77
N GLU A 166 -3.14 -31.77 -9.73
CA GLU A 166 -2.80 -31.92 -11.14
C GLU A 166 -3.28 -30.70 -11.94
N ILE A 167 -2.37 -30.05 -12.67
CA ILE A 167 -2.68 -28.93 -13.57
C ILE A 167 -2.57 -29.43 -15.02
N TYR A 168 -3.71 -29.55 -15.68
CA TYR A 168 -3.81 -30.07 -17.05
C TYR A 168 -3.51 -29.01 -18.11
N TRP A 169 -3.96 -27.78 -17.88
CA TRP A 169 -3.80 -26.69 -18.82
C TRP A 169 -3.90 -25.33 -18.13
N VAL A 170 -3.42 -24.29 -18.81
CA VAL A 170 -3.58 -22.89 -18.39
C VAL A 170 -4.24 -22.12 -19.53
N GLU A 171 -5.23 -21.31 -19.19
CA GLU A 171 -5.94 -20.46 -20.13
C GLU A 171 -5.81 -18.98 -19.79
N THR A 172 -5.77 -18.15 -20.82
CA THR A 172 -5.86 -16.70 -20.69
C THR A 172 -7.12 -16.19 -21.37
N HIS A 173 -7.90 -15.35 -20.67
CA HIS A 173 -9.19 -14.84 -21.15
C HIS A 173 -9.26 -13.32 -21.06
N ILE A 174 -9.96 -12.67 -21.98
CA ILE A 174 -10.31 -11.25 -21.81
C ILE A 174 -11.33 -11.09 -20.67
N ASN A 175 -12.29 -12.00 -20.58
CA ASN A 175 -13.30 -12.06 -19.52
C ASN A 175 -13.73 -13.52 -19.30
N SER A 176 -13.06 -14.19 -18.37
CA SER A 176 -13.32 -15.61 -18.05
C SER A 176 -14.71 -15.81 -17.44
N ARG A 177 -15.20 -14.88 -16.63
CA ARG A 177 -16.53 -14.96 -15.99
C ARG A 177 -17.64 -15.03 -17.03
N ALA A 178 -17.59 -14.18 -18.06
CA ALA A 178 -18.56 -14.22 -19.15
C ALA A 178 -18.48 -15.53 -19.95
N PHE A 179 -17.27 -16.06 -20.13
CA PHE A 179 -17.04 -17.32 -20.84
C PHE A 179 -17.57 -18.53 -20.07
N TYR A 180 -17.35 -18.59 -18.75
CA TYR A 180 -17.68 -19.71 -17.89
C TYR A 180 -18.96 -19.52 -17.05
N GLN A 181 -19.80 -18.53 -17.35
CA GLN A 181 -20.98 -18.19 -16.55
C GLN A 181 -21.95 -19.37 -16.26
N ASN A 182 -21.90 -20.43 -17.06
CA ASN A 182 -22.74 -21.62 -16.95
C ASN A 182 -21.96 -22.91 -16.60
N ASP A 183 -20.65 -22.84 -16.37
CA ASP A 183 -19.85 -24.01 -16.01
C ASP A 183 -19.82 -24.17 -14.48
N PRO A 184 -20.44 -25.22 -13.90
CA PRO A 184 -20.49 -25.41 -12.46
C PRO A 184 -19.10 -25.72 -11.86
N LEU A 185 -18.14 -26.15 -12.67
CA LEU A 185 -16.76 -26.42 -12.25
C LEU A 185 -15.88 -25.17 -12.32
N TYR A 186 -16.42 -24.02 -12.74
CA TYR A 186 -15.73 -22.74 -12.68
C TYR A 186 -15.82 -22.14 -11.28
N SER A 187 -14.66 -21.93 -10.68
CA SER A 187 -14.55 -21.27 -9.39
C SER A 187 -13.55 -20.14 -9.48
N GLU A 188 -13.93 -18.98 -8.95
CA GLU A 188 -13.04 -17.84 -8.82
C GLU A 188 -12.38 -17.88 -7.46
N HIS A 189 -11.05 -17.83 -7.44
CA HIS A 189 -10.35 -17.57 -6.21
C HIS A 189 -10.75 -16.18 -5.70
N ARG A 190 -11.30 -16.12 -4.48
CA ARG A 190 -11.77 -14.90 -3.82
C ARG A 190 -11.02 -14.67 -2.51
N PRO A 191 -9.72 -14.33 -2.60
CA PRO A 191 -8.88 -14.11 -1.41
C PRO A 191 -9.36 -12.96 -0.50
N TYR A 192 -10.36 -12.19 -0.92
CA TYR A 192 -10.71 -10.91 -0.32
C TYR A 192 -12.23 -10.77 -0.20
N LEU A 193 -12.72 -10.23 0.91
CA LEU A 193 -14.11 -9.82 1.13
C LEU A 193 -14.52 -8.78 0.07
N HIS A 194 -13.65 -7.82 -0.20
CA HIS A 194 -13.83 -6.79 -1.21
C HIS A 194 -12.54 -6.59 -2.02
N SER A 195 -12.69 -6.44 -3.34
CA SER A 195 -11.61 -6.02 -4.23
C SER A 195 -12.07 -4.84 -5.05
N LEU A 196 -11.26 -3.78 -5.11
CA LEU A 196 -11.54 -2.62 -5.94
C LEU A 196 -11.16 -2.92 -7.39
N ALA A 197 -12.15 -3.00 -8.27
CA ALA A 197 -11.92 -3.20 -9.70
C ALA A 197 -11.71 -1.84 -10.38
N VAL A 198 -10.50 -1.27 -10.29
CA VAL A 198 -10.19 0.06 -10.85
C VAL A 198 -10.33 0.15 -12.38
N ASP A 199 -10.29 -1.00 -13.06
CA ASP A 199 -10.56 -1.15 -14.50
C ASP A 199 -12.05 -1.17 -14.85
N ASN A 200 -12.91 -1.51 -13.89
CA ASN A 200 -14.35 -1.67 -14.09
C ASN A 200 -15.09 -1.09 -12.89
N THR A 201 -15.08 0.23 -12.83
CA THR A 201 -15.68 1.02 -11.77
C THR A 201 -17.21 1.02 -11.83
N GLY A 202 -17.78 0.52 -12.92
CA GLY A 202 -19.21 0.62 -13.23
C GLY A 202 -19.61 2.03 -13.70
N ARG A 203 -18.63 2.90 -13.97
CA ARG A 203 -18.81 4.25 -14.50
C ARG A 203 -18.07 4.36 -15.84
N PRO A 204 -18.80 4.30 -16.98
CA PRO A 204 -18.19 4.36 -18.30
C PRO A 204 -17.29 5.58 -18.51
N GLU A 205 -17.56 6.70 -17.83
CA GLU A 205 -16.73 7.90 -17.90
C GLU A 205 -15.32 7.64 -17.37
N ILE A 206 -15.18 6.85 -16.30
CA ILE A 206 -13.88 6.49 -15.72
C ILE A 206 -13.29 5.29 -16.47
N ASP A 207 -14.12 4.31 -16.81
CA ASP A 207 -13.68 3.07 -17.43
C ASP A 207 -13.08 3.31 -18.82
N ASN A 208 -13.57 4.34 -19.53
CA ASN A 208 -13.04 4.75 -20.82
C ASN A 208 -11.87 5.75 -20.73
N LEU A 209 -11.57 6.33 -19.55
CA LEU A 209 -10.43 7.22 -19.36
C LEU A 209 -9.12 6.43 -19.36
N GLY A 210 -8.21 6.82 -20.26
CA GLY A 210 -6.92 6.17 -20.44
C GLY A 210 -7.08 4.78 -21.05
N LEU A 211 -7.23 4.71 -22.38
CA LEU A 211 -7.23 3.45 -23.14
C LEU A 211 -5.92 2.69 -22.88
N GLY A 212 -5.96 1.74 -21.94
CA GLY A 212 -4.81 0.95 -21.52
C GLY A 212 -4.87 0.52 -20.06
N THR A 213 -3.75 -0.01 -19.60
CA THR A 213 -3.52 -0.52 -18.26
C THR A 213 -3.68 0.57 -17.21
N LYS A 214 -4.51 0.31 -16.20
CA LYS A 214 -4.60 1.12 -14.99
C LYS A 214 -3.79 0.46 -13.87
N LEU A 215 -2.97 1.23 -13.18
CA LEU A 215 -2.13 0.77 -12.07
C LEU A 215 -2.46 1.57 -10.82
N VAL A 216 -2.77 0.91 -9.71
CA VAL A 216 -2.94 1.60 -8.43
C VAL A 216 -1.57 2.06 -7.93
N GLU A 217 -1.38 3.37 -7.72
CA GLU A 217 -0.10 3.91 -7.22
C GLU A 217 -0.11 4.14 -5.72
N SER A 218 -1.19 4.70 -5.21
CA SER A 218 -1.38 4.99 -3.78
C SER A 218 -2.85 4.89 -3.41
N TYR A 219 -3.12 4.76 -2.11
CA TYR A 219 -4.46 4.72 -1.56
C TYR A 219 -4.44 5.22 -0.11
N VAL A 220 -5.60 5.58 0.41
CA VAL A 220 -5.78 5.93 1.83
C VAL A 220 -7.22 5.66 2.24
N TYR A 221 -7.43 5.16 3.45
CA TYR A 221 -8.75 4.85 3.99
C TYR A 221 -9.23 5.95 4.92
N SER A 222 -10.54 6.15 4.98
CA SER A 222 -11.10 6.99 6.02
C SER A 222 -10.94 6.28 7.36
N LYS A 223 -10.66 7.01 8.44
CA LYS A 223 -10.49 6.42 9.78
C LYS A 223 -11.79 5.82 10.36
N GLN A 224 -12.92 6.03 9.69
CA GLN A 224 -14.19 5.33 9.93
C GLN A 224 -14.31 4.01 9.13
N GLY A 225 -13.44 3.77 8.14
CA GLY A 225 -13.42 2.55 7.34
C GLY A 225 -14.53 2.45 6.29
N ALA A 226 -15.30 3.52 6.09
CA ALA A 226 -16.41 3.58 5.14
C ALA A 226 -15.94 3.90 3.70
N HIS A 227 -14.82 4.60 3.56
CA HIS A 227 -14.30 5.06 2.28
C HIS A 227 -12.84 4.68 2.08
N VAL A 228 -12.45 4.59 0.80
CA VAL A 228 -11.05 4.50 0.36
C VAL A 228 -10.84 5.42 -0.83
N LEU A 229 -9.82 6.26 -0.76
CA LEU A 229 -9.34 7.08 -1.85
C LEU A 229 -8.19 6.33 -2.52
N VAL A 230 -8.21 6.22 -3.85
CA VAL A 230 -7.23 5.48 -4.63
C VAL A 230 -6.69 6.36 -5.75
N SER A 231 -5.37 6.43 -5.92
CA SER A 231 -4.73 7.00 -7.11
C SER A 231 -4.41 5.88 -8.09
N VAL A 232 -4.79 6.09 -9.35
CA VAL A 232 -4.77 5.09 -10.41
C VAL A 232 -4.07 5.69 -11.62
N ARG A 233 -2.84 5.27 -11.87
CA ARG A 233 -2.04 5.67 -13.02
C ARG A 233 -2.58 5.05 -14.28
N THR A 234 -2.65 5.86 -15.32
CA THR A 234 -2.96 5.45 -16.70
C THR A 234 -1.83 5.91 -17.62
N THR A 235 -1.86 5.49 -18.90
CA THR A 235 -0.88 5.98 -19.88
C THR A 235 -0.91 7.52 -20.05
N PRO A 236 -2.08 8.17 -20.20
CA PRO A 236 -2.14 9.62 -20.40
C PRO A 236 -2.17 10.48 -19.13
N GLY A 237 -2.25 9.90 -17.93
CA GLY A 237 -2.39 10.68 -16.70
C GLY A 237 -2.73 9.86 -15.47
N LEU A 238 -3.25 10.53 -14.44
CA LEU A 238 -3.56 9.94 -13.13
C LEU A 238 -5.06 10.13 -12.81
N ILE A 239 -5.74 9.09 -12.36
CA ILE A 239 -7.12 9.15 -11.90
C ILE A 239 -7.12 9.01 -10.38
N ILE A 240 -7.78 9.92 -9.66
CA ILE A 240 -8.04 9.80 -8.23
C ILE A 240 -9.50 9.40 -8.04
N GLN A 241 -9.77 8.34 -7.30
CA GLN A 241 -11.08 7.72 -7.14
C GLN A 241 -11.42 7.58 -5.65
N LEU A 242 -12.53 8.16 -5.21
CA LEU A 242 -13.09 7.92 -3.89
C LEU A 242 -14.15 6.82 -3.99
N TRP A 243 -13.89 5.71 -3.32
CA TRP A 243 -14.76 4.55 -3.23
C TRP A 243 -15.44 4.48 -1.88
N GLN A 244 -16.73 4.14 -1.88
CA GLN A 244 -17.43 3.68 -0.69
C GLN A 244 -17.30 2.16 -0.61
N ILE A 245 -16.84 1.65 0.52
CA ILE A 245 -16.52 0.23 0.75
C ILE A 245 -17.38 -0.42 1.84
N ARG A 246 -18.21 0.35 2.54
CA ARG A 246 -19.24 -0.16 3.47
C ARG A 246 -20.57 0.57 3.29
N TYR A 247 -21.67 -0.08 3.70
CA TYR A 247 -22.96 0.59 3.82
C TYR A 247 -22.89 1.66 4.90
N LEU A 248 -23.35 2.86 4.55
CA LEU A 248 -23.58 3.94 5.52
C LEU A 248 -25.05 3.90 5.97
N PRO A 249 -25.35 4.25 7.23
CA PRO A 249 -26.73 4.33 7.71
C PRO A 249 -27.57 5.29 6.86
N ALA A 250 -28.86 5.01 6.68
CA ALA A 250 -29.75 5.93 5.94
C ALA A 250 -29.86 7.32 6.59
N SER A 251 -29.57 7.43 7.89
CA SER A 251 -29.48 8.70 8.63
C SER A 251 -28.22 9.49 8.35
N ASP A 252 -27.26 8.92 7.61
CA ASP A 252 -26.02 9.59 7.27
C ASP A 252 -26.29 10.70 6.24
N PRO A 253 -25.86 11.95 6.49
CA PRO A 253 -26.10 13.06 5.57
C PRO A 253 -25.51 12.82 4.17
N ARG A 254 -24.50 11.93 4.03
CA ARG A 254 -23.92 11.52 2.74
C ARG A 254 -24.85 10.63 1.91
N CYS A 255 -25.87 10.01 2.52
CA CYS A 255 -26.78 9.08 1.87
C CYS A 255 -28.03 9.75 1.27
N VAL A 256 -28.28 11.02 1.56
CA VAL A 256 -29.59 11.70 1.36
C VAL A 256 -29.99 11.83 -0.12
N HIS A 257 -29.05 11.78 -1.07
CA HIS A 257 -29.33 12.00 -2.50
C HIS A 257 -29.07 10.82 -3.44
N GLN A 258 -28.61 9.66 -2.96
CA GLN A 258 -28.38 8.51 -3.85
C GLN A 258 -29.65 7.68 -4.15
N PHE A 259 -30.78 7.95 -3.48
CA PHE A 259 -31.94 7.07 -3.52
C PHE A 259 -33.10 7.50 -4.42
N ASP A 260 -33.03 8.63 -5.10
CA ASP A 260 -34.17 9.12 -5.90
C ASP A 260 -34.43 8.31 -7.20
N ASN A 261 -33.60 7.33 -7.57
CA ASN A 261 -33.81 6.53 -8.79
C ASN A 261 -33.66 5.00 -8.65
N LEU A 262 -33.52 4.47 -7.44
CA LEU A 262 -33.49 3.02 -7.22
C LEU A 262 -34.74 2.60 -6.46
N ASN A 263 -35.69 1.99 -7.17
CA ASN A 263 -36.84 1.28 -6.60
C ASN A 263 -36.35 0.23 -5.59
N LEU A 264 -36.21 0.62 -4.32
CA LEU A 264 -35.78 -0.18 -3.17
C LEU A 264 -36.83 -1.23 -2.73
N LYS A 265 -37.60 -1.79 -3.67
CA LYS A 265 -38.52 -2.90 -3.41
C LYS A 265 -37.87 -4.29 -3.55
N GLU A 266 -36.59 -4.37 -3.90
CA GLU A 266 -35.80 -5.60 -3.79
C GLU A 266 -34.93 -5.54 -2.52
N GLN A 267 -35.58 -5.66 -1.37
CA GLN A 267 -34.91 -5.80 -0.07
C GLN A 267 -35.26 -7.14 0.57
N ASP A 268 -35.21 -8.20 -0.24
CA ASP A 268 -35.17 -9.59 0.19
C ASP A 268 -34.05 -10.27 -0.62
N ASP A 269 -32.90 -10.36 0.04
CA ASP A 269 -31.75 -11.25 -0.16
C ASP A 269 -30.48 -10.47 0.21
N GLU A 270 -29.64 -11.09 1.03
CA GLU A 270 -28.31 -10.69 1.51
C GLU A 270 -27.33 -10.42 0.35
N LYS A 271 -27.62 -9.43 -0.51
CA LYS A 271 -26.70 -8.97 -1.54
C LYS A 271 -25.54 -8.31 -0.82
N ALA A 272 -24.45 -9.06 -0.66
CA ALA A 272 -23.17 -8.59 -0.15
C ALA A 272 -22.85 -7.21 -0.77
N PHE A 273 -22.61 -6.22 0.09
CA PHE A 273 -22.27 -4.85 -0.33
C PHE A 273 -21.15 -4.89 -1.38
N ARG A 274 -21.31 -4.12 -2.46
CA ARG A 274 -20.28 -3.98 -3.48
C ARG A 274 -19.67 -2.58 -3.41
N PRO A 275 -18.33 -2.46 -3.35
CA PRO A 275 -17.67 -1.17 -3.44
C PRO A 275 -18.14 -0.36 -4.64
N LYS A 276 -18.33 0.95 -4.46
CA LYS A 276 -18.82 1.87 -5.51
C LYS A 276 -18.00 3.15 -5.52
N VAL A 277 -17.61 3.62 -6.70
CA VAL A 277 -17.01 4.95 -6.84
C VAL A 277 -18.07 6.02 -6.57
N VAL A 278 -17.84 6.88 -5.57
CA VAL A 278 -18.71 7.99 -5.18
C VAL A 278 -18.22 9.33 -5.71
N ALA A 279 -16.91 9.53 -5.85
CA ALA A 279 -16.32 10.70 -6.49
C ALA A 279 -15.02 10.34 -7.21
N TRP A 280 -14.58 11.17 -8.16
CA TRP A 280 -13.30 10.98 -8.85
C TRP A 280 -12.81 12.29 -9.46
N MET A 281 -11.55 12.32 -9.87
CA MET A 281 -10.97 13.36 -10.72
C MET A 281 -9.87 12.76 -11.59
N TYR A 282 -9.67 13.30 -12.78
CA TYR A 282 -8.60 12.88 -13.69
C TYR A 282 -7.63 14.03 -13.90
N LEU A 283 -6.34 13.79 -13.66
CA LEU A 283 -5.24 14.72 -13.86
C LEU A 283 -4.50 14.31 -15.14
N ALA A 284 -4.66 15.08 -16.22
CA ALA A 284 -3.97 14.83 -17.48
C ALA A 284 -2.46 15.14 -17.37
N ASP A 285 -1.64 14.47 -18.19
CA ASP A 285 -0.23 14.80 -18.41
C ASP A 285 0.67 14.79 -17.16
N VAL A 286 0.24 14.11 -16.10
CA VAL A 286 1.07 13.89 -14.89
C VAL A 286 2.25 12.98 -15.26
N PRO A 287 3.52 13.44 -15.17
CA PRO A 287 4.68 12.63 -15.53
C PRO A 287 4.72 11.31 -14.75
N LYS A 288 5.24 10.24 -15.37
CA LYS A 288 5.39 8.92 -14.70
C LYS A 288 6.25 8.95 -13.44
N SER A 289 7.16 9.92 -13.33
CA SER A 289 8.02 10.11 -12.16
C SER A 289 7.33 10.81 -10.99
N LYS A 290 6.10 11.31 -11.18
CA LYS A 290 5.41 12.12 -10.18
C LYS A 290 4.52 11.25 -9.30
N SER A 291 4.91 11.12 -8.04
CA SER A 291 4.08 10.60 -6.95
C SER A 291 3.12 11.67 -6.44
N ILE A 292 1.96 11.20 -5.97
CA ILE A 292 0.98 12.00 -5.23
C ILE A 292 0.72 11.29 -3.92
N ASP A 293 0.89 12.00 -2.79
CA ASP A 293 0.39 11.51 -1.51
C ASP A 293 -1.08 11.88 -1.35
N LEU A 294 -1.84 10.95 -0.78
CA LEU A 294 -3.26 11.09 -0.53
C LEU A 294 -3.51 11.06 0.97
N VAL A 295 -4.33 11.98 1.45
CA VAL A 295 -4.78 12.04 2.84
C VAL A 295 -6.31 12.13 2.84
N LEU A 296 -6.96 11.40 3.74
CA LEU A 296 -8.41 11.34 3.81
C LEU A 296 -8.87 11.54 5.26
N SER A 297 -9.80 12.46 5.46
CA SER A 297 -10.46 12.71 6.75
C SER A 297 -11.11 11.46 7.35
N TYR A 298 -11.42 11.54 8.64
CA TYR A 298 -12.03 10.51 9.45
C TYR A 298 -13.26 9.89 8.78
N GLU A 299 -14.18 10.72 8.30
CA GLU A 299 -15.38 10.28 7.59
C GLU A 299 -15.16 10.13 6.07
N GLY A 300 -14.05 10.62 5.53
CA GLY A 300 -13.77 10.62 4.10
C GLY A 300 -14.56 11.67 3.31
N THR A 301 -14.92 12.77 3.97
CA THR A 301 -15.60 13.94 3.38
C THR A 301 -14.61 15.01 2.95
N GLN A 302 -13.44 15.08 3.56
CA GLN A 302 -12.33 15.96 3.17
C GLN A 302 -11.13 15.11 2.77
N LEU A 303 -10.39 15.54 1.76
CA LEU A 303 -9.15 14.91 1.31
C LEU A 303 -8.10 15.95 0.97
N ALA A 304 -6.84 15.63 1.21
CA ALA A 304 -5.69 16.43 0.80
C ALA A 304 -4.90 15.66 -0.26
N ILE A 305 -4.50 16.37 -1.32
CA ILE A 305 -3.67 15.87 -2.40
C ILE A 305 -2.35 16.62 -2.32
N VAL A 306 -1.26 15.91 -2.02
CA VAL A 306 0.09 16.49 -2.01
C VAL A 306 0.76 16.18 -3.34
N ASP A 307 0.95 17.21 -4.14
CA ASP A 307 1.63 17.14 -5.43
C ASP A 307 3.12 17.41 -5.23
N GLU A 308 3.99 16.39 -5.34
CA GLU A 308 5.42 16.53 -5.03
C GLU A 308 6.24 17.31 -6.08
N ASN A 309 5.68 17.75 -7.22
CA ASN A 309 6.47 18.34 -8.31
C ASN A 309 5.73 19.41 -9.14
N VAL A 310 5.25 20.48 -8.51
CA VAL A 310 4.85 21.68 -9.28
C VAL A 310 6.13 22.43 -9.66
N PRO A 311 6.29 22.90 -10.91
CA PRO A 311 7.43 23.72 -11.28
C PRO A 311 7.54 24.87 -10.29
N THR A 312 8.72 25.06 -9.69
CA THR A 312 9.07 26.35 -9.12
C THR A 312 8.72 27.39 -10.18
N LEU A 313 7.84 28.34 -9.85
CA LEU A 313 7.72 29.56 -10.62
C LEU A 313 9.16 30.04 -10.80
N ASP A 314 9.68 30.01 -12.02
CA ASP A 314 10.91 30.72 -12.33
C ASP A 314 10.58 32.18 -11.96
N GLU A 315 11.02 32.61 -10.78
CA GLU A 315 11.02 34.02 -10.44
C GLU A 315 11.77 34.69 -11.57
N GLY A 316 11.02 35.48 -12.34
CA GLY A 316 11.45 35.93 -13.65
C GLY A 316 12.83 36.54 -13.60
N GLU A 317 13.59 36.32 -14.67
CA GLU A 317 14.68 37.19 -15.08
C GLU A 317 14.16 38.63 -15.22
N GLU A 318 14.01 39.35 -14.11
CA GLU A 318 13.81 40.79 -14.08
C GLU A 318 14.88 41.41 -13.19
N THR A 319 16.10 41.53 -13.71
CA THR A 319 16.86 42.79 -13.64
C THR A 319 18.11 42.76 -14.54
N GLN A 320 17.95 43.25 -15.77
CA GLN A 320 19.02 44.00 -16.44
C GLN A 320 18.41 45.18 -17.20
N GLN A 321 18.66 46.38 -16.68
CA GLN A 321 19.12 47.60 -17.38
C GLN A 321 18.53 48.87 -16.77
N ILE A 322 19.30 49.48 -15.85
CA ILE A 322 19.46 50.94 -15.84
C ILE A 322 20.97 51.20 -15.88
N GLY A 323 21.37 52.01 -16.86
CA GLY A 323 22.73 52.16 -17.34
C GLY A 323 23.70 52.88 -16.40
N GLY A 324 24.97 52.76 -16.77
CA GLY A 324 26.09 53.52 -16.26
C GLY A 324 27.21 53.39 -17.29
N ASP A 325 27.26 54.38 -18.17
CA ASP A 325 28.24 54.61 -19.21
C ASP A 325 29.61 55.00 -18.61
N GLU A 326 30.62 55.05 -19.47
CA GLU A 326 32.00 55.54 -19.29
C GLU A 326 33.10 54.53 -18.92
N GLY A 327 34.11 54.43 -19.81
CA GLY A 327 35.49 54.21 -19.37
C GLY A 327 36.39 53.32 -20.21
N GLU A 328 36.67 53.75 -21.45
CA GLU A 328 37.79 53.41 -22.34
C GLU A 328 39.05 52.71 -21.77
N ALA A 329 39.48 51.69 -22.54
CA ALA A 329 40.79 51.55 -23.21
C ALA A 329 41.88 50.57 -22.68
N ALA A 330 42.39 49.86 -23.70
CA ALA A 330 43.76 49.39 -23.95
C ALA A 330 44.16 47.94 -23.58
N GLU A 331 44.07 47.10 -24.63
CA GLU A 331 45.13 46.25 -25.21
C GLU A 331 46.26 45.69 -24.35
N GLY A 332 46.55 44.39 -24.50
CA GLY A 332 47.86 43.83 -24.14
C GLY A 332 47.95 42.30 -24.03
N GLU A 333 48.08 41.65 -25.20
CA GLU A 333 48.77 40.39 -25.53
C GLU A 333 49.02 39.22 -24.54
N ARG A 334 48.83 38.02 -25.14
CA ARG A 334 49.26 36.67 -24.77
C ARG A 334 50.74 36.55 -24.34
N ALA A 335 51.04 35.58 -23.45
CA ALA A 335 51.75 34.33 -23.81
C ALA A 335 51.97 33.41 -22.59
N ASP A 336 52.15 32.13 -22.92
CA ASP A 336 52.48 30.92 -22.15
C ASP A 336 53.46 31.06 -20.97
N GLU A 337 53.25 30.25 -19.93
CA GLU A 337 54.05 29.08 -19.53
C GLU A 337 53.76 28.72 -18.05
N GLY A 338 53.42 27.45 -17.78
CA GLY A 338 53.55 26.86 -16.42
C GLY A 338 54.99 26.38 -16.18
N PRO A 339 55.27 25.43 -15.28
CA PRO A 339 54.49 24.89 -14.17
C PRO A 339 55.31 24.85 -12.84
N GLU A 340 54.78 24.15 -11.82
CA GLU A 340 55.52 23.59 -10.66
C GLU A 340 56.04 24.62 -9.63
N THR A 341 55.98 24.46 -8.30
CA THR A 341 55.99 23.30 -7.41
C THR A 341 55.60 23.74 -5.98
N ALA A 342 55.38 22.73 -5.14
CA ALA A 342 55.01 22.76 -3.73
C ALA A 342 55.85 23.63 -2.77
N ALA A 343 55.18 24.15 -1.74
CA ALA A 343 55.66 24.43 -0.39
C ALA A 343 54.41 24.40 0.51
N GLU A 344 54.24 23.50 1.48
CA GLU A 344 54.89 23.44 2.81
C GLU A 344 54.93 24.79 3.56
N GLY A 345 54.45 24.77 4.80
CA GLY A 345 54.46 25.87 5.76
C GLY A 345 53.05 26.13 6.31
N GLU A 346 52.61 25.40 7.33
CA GLU A 346 52.79 25.71 8.77
C GLU A 346 51.99 26.94 9.23
N GLU A 347 51.07 26.64 10.16
CA GLU A 347 50.75 27.38 11.39
C GLU A 347 50.75 28.91 11.38
N SER A 348 49.59 29.50 11.67
CA SER A 348 49.53 30.45 12.79
C SER A 348 48.10 30.59 13.31
N GLU A 349 47.98 30.30 14.61
CA GLU A 349 46.94 30.82 15.48
C GLU A 349 47.02 32.35 15.49
N GLY A 350 45.87 33.01 15.47
CA GLY A 350 45.75 34.46 15.56
C GLY A 350 44.47 34.82 16.31
N GLU A 351 44.68 35.23 17.55
CA GLU A 351 43.71 35.67 18.55
C GLU A 351 42.72 36.76 18.08
N GLU A 352 41.56 36.70 18.73
CA GLU A 352 40.78 37.80 19.32
C GLU A 352 40.91 39.21 18.72
N THR A 353 39.78 39.71 18.21
CA THR A 353 39.41 41.12 18.44
C THR A 353 37.95 41.22 18.85
N SER A 354 37.76 41.65 20.10
CA SER A 354 36.54 42.22 20.64
C SER A 354 36.26 43.57 19.99
N GLY A 355 35.05 43.74 19.46
CA GLY A 355 34.52 45.02 19.00
C GLY A 355 33.13 45.25 19.56
N GLU A 356 33.05 46.06 20.62
CA GLU A 356 31.82 46.73 21.03
C GLU A 356 31.39 47.72 19.94
N GLY A 357 30.11 47.73 19.59
CA GLY A 357 29.53 48.64 18.60
C GLY A 357 28.05 48.86 18.91
N GLU A 358 27.72 50.13 19.13
CA GLU A 358 26.48 50.69 19.66
C GLU A 358 25.23 50.50 18.78
N GLU A 359 24.11 50.77 19.46
CA GLU A 359 22.73 50.88 19.05
C GLU A 359 22.47 51.57 17.69
N GLY A 360 21.55 50.96 16.93
CA GLY A 360 20.87 51.58 15.79
C GLY A 360 19.48 51.00 15.66
N GLU A 361 18.48 51.71 16.17
CA GLU A 361 17.06 51.45 15.88
C GLU A 361 16.81 51.66 14.38
N GLY A 362 16.37 50.60 13.70
CA GLY A 362 15.91 50.65 12.32
C GLY A 362 14.80 49.62 12.13
N GLU A 363 13.56 50.09 12.09
CA GLU A 363 12.43 49.32 11.58
C GLU A 363 12.64 49.08 10.07
N GLY A 364 13.06 47.86 9.74
CA GLY A 364 13.14 47.36 8.38
C GLY A 364 12.80 45.87 8.40
N GLY A 365 11.68 45.49 7.80
CA GLY A 365 11.32 44.10 7.60
C GLY A 365 12.36 43.43 6.69
N VAL A 366 13.25 42.65 7.30
CA VAL A 366 14.20 41.80 6.59
C VAL A 366 13.43 40.63 6.01
N LYS A 367 13.28 40.59 4.69
CA LYS A 367 13.08 39.33 3.97
C LYS A 367 14.39 38.56 4.10
N GLU A 368 14.39 37.48 4.86
CA GLU A 368 15.49 36.52 4.85
C GLU A 368 15.57 35.87 3.47
N GLU A 369 16.64 36.20 2.74
CA GLU A 369 17.02 35.54 1.51
C GLU A 369 17.77 34.25 1.89
N ILE A 370 17.11 33.10 1.71
CA ILE A 370 17.72 31.80 1.95
C ILE A 370 18.70 31.52 0.80
N VAL A 371 19.98 31.84 1.00
CA VAL A 371 21.06 31.44 0.10
C VAL A 371 21.33 29.95 0.30
N VAL A 372 20.76 29.10 -0.57
CA VAL A 372 21.09 27.66 -0.61
C VAL A 372 22.39 27.47 -1.39
N GLU A 373 23.52 27.46 -0.70
CA GLU A 373 24.78 26.98 -1.28
C GLU A 373 24.68 25.48 -1.58
N GLY A 374 24.86 25.10 -2.84
CA GLY A 374 24.94 23.70 -3.27
C GLY A 374 23.80 23.20 -4.15
N GLY A 375 23.39 23.95 -5.18
CA GLY A 375 23.05 23.48 -6.53
C GLY A 375 22.07 22.32 -6.75
N ARG A 376 21.38 21.80 -5.72
CA ARG A 376 20.28 20.84 -5.86
C ARG A 376 18.99 21.62 -5.77
N LYS A 377 18.34 21.84 -6.93
CA LYS A 377 16.96 22.31 -6.98
C LYS A 377 16.08 21.24 -6.33
N TYR A 378 15.55 21.55 -5.14
CA TYR A 378 14.53 20.72 -4.51
C TYR A 378 13.21 20.99 -5.22
N SER A 379 12.50 19.92 -5.57
CA SER A 379 11.17 20.02 -6.15
C SER A 379 10.19 20.52 -5.08
N ALA A 380 9.38 21.54 -5.39
CA ALA A 380 8.38 22.07 -4.47
C ALA A 380 7.12 21.21 -4.50
N SER A 381 6.69 20.72 -3.33
CA SER A 381 5.45 19.99 -3.15
C SER A 381 4.33 20.92 -2.70
N TRP A 382 3.18 20.88 -3.37
CA TRP A 382 2.02 21.71 -3.06
C TRP A 382 0.88 20.84 -2.55
N THR A 383 0.32 21.21 -1.39
CA THR A 383 -0.86 20.52 -0.85
C THR A 383 -2.12 21.25 -1.29
N THR A 384 -3.04 20.56 -1.95
CA THR A 384 -4.37 21.09 -2.31
C THR A 384 -5.46 20.31 -1.59
N PHE A 385 -6.42 21.01 -1.00
CA PHE A 385 -7.51 20.41 -0.23
C PHE A 385 -8.79 20.35 -1.05
N TYR A 386 -9.51 19.23 -0.92
CA TYR A 386 -10.80 19.01 -1.56
C TYR A 386 -11.81 18.48 -0.55
N ARG A 387 -13.07 18.80 -0.78
CA ARG A 387 -14.21 18.24 -0.07
C ARG A 387 -15.04 17.40 -1.02
N PHE A 388 -15.38 16.18 -0.60
CA PHE A 388 -16.45 15.41 -1.18
C PHE A 388 -17.79 16.04 -0.80
N SER A 389 -18.51 16.53 -1.80
CA SER A 389 -19.83 17.12 -1.63
C SER A 389 -20.81 16.41 -2.58
N PRO A 390 -21.64 15.48 -2.08
CA PRO A 390 -22.60 14.76 -2.92
C PRO A 390 -23.62 15.70 -3.59
N ASP A 391 -23.84 16.88 -3.00
CA ASP A 391 -24.81 17.88 -3.46
C ASP A 391 -24.27 18.77 -4.59
N ILE A 392 -22.96 18.74 -4.83
CA ILE A 392 -22.27 19.65 -5.75
C ILE A 392 -21.61 18.82 -6.86
N ILE A 393 -22.43 18.40 -7.82
CA ILE A 393 -21.95 17.70 -9.02
C ILE A 393 -21.48 18.75 -10.05
N GLY A 394 -20.16 18.90 -10.20
CA GLY A 394 -19.57 19.57 -11.37
C GLY A 394 -19.52 21.11 -11.35
N THR A 395 -19.59 21.75 -10.18
CA THR A 395 -19.46 23.22 -10.07
C THR A 395 -18.25 23.69 -9.25
N GLY A 396 -17.36 22.78 -8.84
CA GLY A 396 -16.14 23.12 -8.09
C GLY A 396 -14.95 23.40 -9.00
N ASP A 397 -14.06 24.30 -8.57
CA ASP A 397 -12.78 24.52 -9.23
C ASP A 397 -11.92 23.25 -9.13
N THR A 398 -11.52 22.72 -10.28
CA THR A 398 -10.55 21.61 -10.37
C THR A 398 -9.16 22.14 -10.69
N PRO A 399 -8.08 21.41 -10.33
CA PRO A 399 -6.74 21.82 -10.71
C PRO A 399 -6.62 21.90 -12.24
N ALA A 400 -5.73 22.75 -12.74
CA ALA A 400 -5.57 23.00 -14.17
C ALA A 400 -5.27 21.69 -14.92
N GLY A 401 -5.95 21.45 -16.05
CA GLY A 401 -5.82 20.22 -16.84
C GLY A 401 -6.57 19.02 -16.29
N ALA A 402 -7.33 19.19 -15.19
CA ALA A 402 -8.11 18.11 -14.60
C ALA A 402 -9.55 18.07 -15.13
N THR A 403 -10.09 16.86 -15.28
CA THR A 403 -11.53 16.62 -15.50
C THR A 403 -12.15 16.18 -14.19
N SER A 404 -13.11 16.95 -13.65
CA SER A 404 -13.86 16.56 -12.45
C SER A 404 -14.79 15.38 -12.72
N GLY A 405 -14.75 14.41 -11.82
CA GLY A 405 -15.89 13.56 -11.52
C GLY A 405 -16.82 14.25 -10.53
N SER A 406 -18.08 13.82 -10.54
CA SER A 406 -19.26 14.44 -9.95
C SER A 406 -19.26 14.75 -8.42
N GLY A 407 -18.17 15.11 -7.75
CA GLY A 407 -18.27 15.40 -6.31
C GLY A 407 -17.04 15.87 -5.55
N LEU A 408 -15.88 16.07 -6.17
CA LEU A 408 -14.73 16.69 -5.50
C LEU A 408 -14.70 18.20 -5.76
N VAL A 409 -14.75 19.00 -4.69
CA VAL A 409 -14.75 20.47 -4.74
C VAL A 409 -13.50 20.97 -4.04
N ARG A 410 -12.68 21.81 -4.71
CA ARG A 410 -11.52 22.43 -4.07
C ARG A 410 -11.97 23.32 -2.92
N MET A 411 -11.26 23.22 -1.81
CA MET A 411 -11.41 24.12 -0.66
C MET A 411 -10.37 25.23 -0.76
N ASN A 412 -10.79 26.48 -0.56
CA ASN A 412 -9.89 27.64 -0.52
C ASN A 412 -9.37 27.85 0.91
N VAL A 413 -8.60 26.88 1.40
CA VAL A 413 -8.08 26.86 2.77
C VAL A 413 -7.09 28.00 2.99
N GLU A 414 -6.43 28.45 1.92
CA GLU A 414 -5.44 29.51 1.90
C GLU A 414 -6.00 30.86 2.37
N GLU A 415 -7.31 31.10 2.22
CA GLU A 415 -7.97 32.33 2.70
C GLU A 415 -8.04 32.42 4.23
N THR A 416 -8.25 31.28 4.89
CA THR A 416 -8.44 31.21 6.35
C THR A 416 -7.18 30.78 7.09
N CYS A 417 -6.31 30.03 6.41
CA CYS A 417 -5.03 29.56 6.92
C CYS A 417 -3.92 29.85 5.89
N PRO A 418 -3.41 31.09 5.83
CA PRO A 418 -2.37 31.48 4.89
C PRO A 418 -1.07 30.66 5.00
N GLY A 419 -0.77 30.08 6.17
CA GLY A 419 0.37 29.17 6.35
C GLY A 419 0.27 27.89 5.52
N LEU A 420 -0.96 27.50 5.14
CA LEU A 420 -1.18 26.37 4.21
C LEU A 420 -1.06 26.78 2.74
N ALA A 421 -1.08 28.09 2.45
CA ALA A 421 -0.77 28.59 1.12
C ALA A 421 0.72 28.31 0.85
N ASN A 422 0.99 27.40 -0.09
CA ASN A 422 2.34 26.95 -0.44
C ASN A 422 3.02 26.06 0.62
N PHE A 423 2.25 25.43 1.52
CA PHE A 423 2.83 24.53 2.52
C PHE A 423 3.61 23.37 1.87
N PHE A 424 4.89 23.27 2.24
CA PHE A 424 5.82 22.26 1.75
C PHE A 424 6.01 21.17 2.80
N GLY A 425 5.25 20.09 2.69
CA GLY A 425 5.35 19.01 3.65
C GLY A 425 4.31 17.93 3.44
N ARG A 426 4.06 17.17 4.50
CA ARG A 426 3.05 16.12 4.55
C ARG A 426 2.02 16.44 5.61
N SER A 427 0.81 15.93 5.46
CA SER A 427 -0.27 16.17 6.41
C SER A 427 -1.08 14.90 6.69
N GLU A 428 -1.75 14.85 7.83
CA GLU A 428 -2.63 13.74 8.23
C GLU A 428 -3.84 14.33 8.99
N PHE A 429 -5.05 13.88 8.63
CA PHE A 429 -6.25 14.17 9.42
C PHE A 429 -6.30 13.24 10.64
N HIS A 430 -6.59 13.80 11.80
CA HIS A 430 -6.48 13.09 13.06
C HIS A 430 -7.54 13.51 14.08
N ILE A 431 -8.00 12.57 14.90
CA ILE A 431 -8.84 12.84 16.07
C ILE A 431 -8.11 12.28 17.28
N VAL A 432 -7.80 13.17 18.23
CA VAL A 432 -7.03 12.80 19.43
C VAL A 432 -7.83 11.90 20.37
N ALA A 433 -9.14 12.17 20.50
CA ALA A 433 -10.03 11.36 21.30
C ALA A 433 -10.06 9.90 20.80
N THR A 434 -10.03 8.95 21.72
CA THR A 434 -10.00 7.51 21.41
C THR A 434 -11.36 6.86 21.60
N THR A 435 -12.20 7.50 22.40
CA THR A 435 -13.60 7.15 22.69
C THR A 435 -14.50 8.30 22.26
N ASN A 436 -15.69 8.00 21.74
CA ASN A 436 -16.67 9.00 21.30
C ASN A 436 -16.07 9.99 20.27
N GLN A 437 -15.33 9.47 19.30
CA GLN A 437 -14.75 10.29 18.23
C GLN A 437 -15.86 11.04 17.48
N ASP A 438 -15.76 12.36 17.45
CA ASP A 438 -16.66 13.26 16.72
C ASP A 438 -15.83 14.00 15.65
N VAL A 439 -16.38 14.12 14.45
CA VAL A 439 -15.75 14.85 13.33
C VAL A 439 -15.48 16.32 13.68
N LYS A 440 -16.17 16.86 14.69
CA LYS A 440 -15.93 18.20 15.23
C LYS A 440 -14.56 18.38 15.88
N ASP A 441 -14.00 17.31 16.39
CA ASP A 441 -12.70 17.29 17.06
C ASP A 441 -11.57 16.91 16.08
N GLU A 442 -11.88 16.81 14.78
CA GLU A 442 -10.88 16.53 13.75
C GLU A 442 -9.94 17.71 13.58
N ILE A 443 -8.65 17.39 13.58
CA ILE A 443 -7.56 18.30 13.29
C ILE A 443 -6.79 17.82 12.05
N LEU A 444 -6.13 18.75 11.36
CA LEU A 444 -5.08 18.44 10.40
C LEU A 444 -3.74 18.66 11.10
N VAL A 445 -2.90 17.62 11.12
CA VAL A 445 -1.50 17.72 11.55
C VAL A 445 -0.64 17.76 10.30
N ALA A 446 -0.04 18.92 10.02
CA ALA A 446 0.86 19.15 8.90
C ALA A 446 2.30 19.23 9.39
N CYS A 447 3.26 18.70 8.64
CA CYS A 447 4.66 18.76 8.98
C CYS A 447 5.56 18.96 7.75
N ASP A 448 6.46 19.94 7.81
CA ASP A 448 7.46 20.25 6.76
C ASP A 448 8.84 19.58 7.03
N GLY A 449 8.92 18.82 8.12
CA GLY A 449 10.12 18.14 8.62
C GLY A 449 10.97 18.99 9.57
N VAL A 450 10.59 20.23 9.84
CA VAL A 450 11.20 21.15 10.81
C VAL A 450 10.16 21.53 11.88
N THR A 451 8.95 21.82 11.44
CA THR A 451 7.81 22.23 12.24
C THR A 451 6.65 21.27 12.04
N ILE A 452 5.82 21.15 13.07
CA ILE A 452 4.50 20.51 13.00
C ILE A 452 3.46 21.59 13.26
N GLU A 453 2.59 21.79 12.31
CA GLU A 453 1.49 22.74 12.39
C GLU A 453 0.18 21.97 12.57
N VAL A 454 -0.63 22.39 13.52
CA VAL A 454 -1.92 21.77 13.81
C VAL A 454 -3.02 22.75 13.50
N TYR A 455 -4.01 22.30 12.74
CA TYR A 455 -5.17 23.10 12.33
C TYR A 455 -6.46 22.43 12.77
N SER A 456 -7.45 23.22 13.18
CA SER A 456 -8.83 22.78 13.28
C SER A 456 -9.43 22.77 11.88
N VAL A 457 -10.19 21.73 11.52
CA VAL A 457 -10.77 21.57 10.17
C VAL A 457 -12.29 21.50 10.15
N PHE A 458 -12.95 21.63 11.31
CA PHE A 458 -14.40 21.64 11.42
C PHE A 458 -14.97 23.05 11.25
N GLU A 459 -16.01 23.18 10.43
CA GLU A 459 -16.64 24.45 10.01
C GLU A 459 -15.69 25.43 9.29
N GLU A 460 -14.79 26.06 10.02
CA GLU A 460 -13.80 27.02 9.54
C GLU A 460 -12.39 26.56 9.90
N TRP A 461 -11.50 26.58 8.90
CA TRP A 461 -10.12 26.18 9.10
C TRP A 461 -9.39 27.25 9.91
N SER A 462 -8.72 26.83 10.98
CA SER A 462 -7.95 27.74 11.83
C SER A 462 -6.68 27.09 12.34
N HIS A 463 -5.60 27.86 12.37
CA HIS A 463 -4.35 27.43 12.99
C HIS A 463 -4.54 27.32 14.51
N VAL A 464 -4.12 26.19 15.06
CA VAL A 464 -4.19 25.90 16.50
C VAL A 464 -2.83 26.14 17.14
N ARG A 465 -1.75 25.62 16.55
CA ARG A 465 -0.38 25.74 17.08
C ARG A 465 0.69 25.29 16.08
N THR A 466 1.93 25.66 16.41
CA THR A 466 3.15 25.20 15.75
C THR A 466 4.09 24.59 16.81
N ILE A 467 4.64 23.42 16.52
CA ILE A 467 5.64 22.71 17.33
C ILE A 467 6.93 22.69 16.52
N VAL A 468 8.00 23.27 17.06
CA VAL A 468 9.32 23.28 16.41
C VAL A 468 10.08 22.03 16.86
N ILE A 469 10.39 21.12 15.93
CA ILE A 469 11.06 19.86 16.25
C ILE A 469 12.57 20.07 16.33
N ASP A 470 13.17 20.61 15.27
CA ASP A 470 14.62 20.87 15.19
C ASP A 470 14.88 22.03 14.21
N PRO A 471 15.12 23.26 14.70
CA PRO A 471 15.27 24.43 13.84
C PRO A 471 16.58 24.46 13.05
N LEU A 472 17.54 23.57 13.36
CA LEU A 472 18.90 23.65 12.82
C LEU A 472 19.24 22.58 11.78
N ARG A 473 18.32 21.67 11.45
CA ARG A 473 18.64 20.50 10.62
C ARG A 473 17.67 20.29 9.45
N THR A 474 18.12 20.69 8.27
CA THR A 474 17.48 20.36 6.97
C THR A 474 17.87 18.97 6.44
N ASN A 475 18.19 18.00 7.32
CA ASN A 475 18.65 16.68 6.90
C ASN A 475 17.50 15.91 6.19
N PRO A 476 17.65 15.52 4.91
CA PRO A 476 16.59 14.81 4.17
C PRO A 476 16.18 13.48 4.83
N SER A 477 17.12 12.78 5.45
CA SER A 477 16.84 11.51 6.15
C SER A 477 15.96 11.74 7.38
N PHE A 478 16.18 12.85 8.09
CA PHE A 478 15.36 13.26 9.22
C PHE A 478 13.95 13.62 8.77
N ARG A 479 13.79 14.44 7.71
CA ARG A 479 12.48 14.78 7.14
C ARG A 479 11.68 13.53 6.78
N ARG A 480 12.31 12.54 6.15
CA ARG A 480 11.68 11.26 5.82
C ARG A 480 11.19 10.49 7.06
N ASN A 481 11.92 10.55 8.17
CA ASN A 481 11.51 9.93 9.43
C ASN A 481 10.30 10.63 10.04
N VAL A 482 10.33 11.96 10.09
CA VAL A 482 9.22 12.76 10.62
C VAL A 482 7.94 12.50 9.81
N PHE A 483 8.07 12.43 8.49
CA PHE A 483 6.97 12.06 7.59
C PHE A 483 6.45 10.65 7.86
N ALA A 484 7.33 9.66 8.05
CA ALA A 484 6.91 8.30 8.37
C ALA A 484 6.17 8.23 9.73
N ALA A 485 6.64 8.97 10.74
CA ALA A 485 6.00 9.08 12.04
C ALA A 485 4.59 9.68 11.94
N LEU A 486 4.40 10.71 11.11
CA LEU A 486 3.09 11.36 10.91
C LEU A 486 2.01 10.35 10.48
N PHE A 487 2.29 9.49 9.50
CA PHE A 487 1.28 8.55 9.00
C PHE A 487 1.11 7.31 9.89
N LYS A 488 2.21 6.79 10.42
CA LYS A 488 2.21 5.49 11.12
C LYS A 488 2.00 5.60 12.63
N GLN A 489 2.52 6.66 13.24
CA GLN A 489 2.70 6.75 14.69
C GLN A 489 1.84 7.81 15.36
N LEU A 490 1.23 8.72 14.59
CA LEU A 490 0.24 9.66 15.10
C LEU A 490 -1.01 8.89 15.57
N ARG A 491 -1.11 8.65 16.87
CA ARG A 491 -2.22 7.95 17.53
C ARG A 491 -2.50 8.56 18.91
N GLY A 492 -3.78 8.67 19.27
CA GLY A 492 -4.17 9.42 20.46
C GLY A 492 -3.57 10.83 20.45
N LYS A 493 -2.93 11.24 21.54
CA LYS A 493 -2.26 12.55 21.64
C LYS A 493 -0.75 12.51 21.39
N TYR A 494 -0.20 11.33 21.11
CA TYR A 494 1.25 11.15 21.05
C TYR A 494 1.74 11.00 19.62
N MET A 495 2.94 11.55 19.38
CA MET A 495 3.71 11.34 18.17
C MET A 495 5.16 11.04 18.55
N LEU A 496 5.76 10.06 17.91
CA LEU A 496 7.11 9.59 18.22
C LEU A 496 8.05 10.08 17.13
N LEU A 497 9.14 10.76 17.50
CA LEU A 497 10.10 11.31 16.55
C LEU A 497 11.49 10.82 16.88
N VAL A 498 12.13 10.15 15.93
CA VAL A 498 13.56 9.79 16.03
C VAL A 498 14.39 10.97 15.53
N ASP A 499 15.35 11.39 16.33
CA ASP A 499 16.24 12.50 16.01
C ASP A 499 17.02 12.27 14.70
N ALA A 500 17.61 13.35 14.18
CA ALA A 500 18.33 13.29 12.91
C ALA A 500 19.55 12.35 12.98
N ALA A 501 20.18 12.22 14.15
CA ALA A 501 21.32 11.32 14.33
C ALA A 501 20.90 9.84 14.42
N GLY A 502 19.64 9.54 14.75
CA GLY A 502 19.18 8.17 14.93
C GLY A 502 19.68 7.56 16.22
N THR A 503 19.83 8.40 17.24
CA THR A 503 20.39 8.06 18.54
C THR A 503 19.41 8.30 19.67
N GLU A 504 18.33 9.04 19.42
CA GLU A 504 17.29 9.30 20.40
C GLU A 504 15.91 9.27 19.73
N VAL A 505 14.92 8.74 20.45
CA VAL A 505 13.51 8.87 20.11
C VAL A 505 12.81 9.69 21.18
N THR A 506 11.99 10.64 20.77
CA THR A 506 11.24 11.54 21.65
C THR A 506 9.74 11.42 21.39
N THR A 507 8.98 11.25 22.46
CA THR A 507 7.52 11.29 22.46
C THR A 507 7.05 12.72 22.64
N TRP A 508 6.30 13.24 21.69
CA TRP A 508 5.68 14.56 21.70
C TRP A 508 4.17 14.44 21.96
N ASN A 509 3.65 15.32 22.81
CA ASN A 509 2.21 15.50 22.97
C ASN A 509 1.74 16.58 22.00
N ILE A 510 0.96 16.21 20.98
CA ILE A 510 0.50 17.16 19.96
C ILE A 510 -0.55 18.15 20.50
N GLU A 511 -1.26 17.80 21.58
CA GLU A 511 -2.24 18.68 22.22
C GLU A 511 -1.61 19.76 23.10
N THR A 512 -0.38 19.56 23.58
CA THR A 512 0.33 20.55 24.40
C THR A 512 1.50 21.17 23.66
N GLY A 513 2.06 20.47 22.67
CA GLY A 513 3.29 20.83 21.98
C GLY A 513 4.56 20.48 22.77
N GLU A 514 4.44 19.72 23.86
CA GLU A 514 5.55 19.44 24.77
C GLU A 514 6.16 18.05 24.50
N ALA A 515 7.48 17.95 24.64
CA ALA A 515 8.17 16.68 24.73
C ALA A 515 7.87 16.02 26.09
N VAL A 516 7.38 14.79 26.06
CA VAL A 516 6.91 14.04 27.24
C VAL A 516 8.01 13.14 27.79
N ALA A 517 8.67 12.41 26.90
CA ALA A 517 9.76 11.50 27.26
C ALA A 517 10.69 11.27 26.08
N SER A 518 11.95 10.91 26.36
CA SER A 518 12.91 10.50 25.34
C SER A 518 13.67 9.25 25.76
N SER A 519 14.24 8.55 24.77
CA SER A 519 15.03 7.35 25.01
C SER A 519 16.15 7.19 23.98
N SER A 520 17.35 6.87 24.46
CA SER A 520 18.55 6.61 23.65
C SER A 520 19.06 5.17 23.75
N ARG A 521 18.28 4.26 24.36
CA ARG A 521 18.74 2.90 24.68
C ARG A 521 18.71 1.92 23.50
N PHE A 522 18.14 2.32 22.37
CA PHE A 522 17.89 1.43 21.25
C PHE A 522 19.14 1.22 20.40
N GLY A 523 19.27 0.04 19.79
CA GLY A 523 20.30 -0.22 18.80
C GLY A 523 19.96 0.43 17.45
N VAL A 524 20.90 0.38 16.51
CA VAL A 524 20.72 0.92 15.16
C VAL A 524 19.52 0.28 14.44
N SER A 525 19.34 -1.03 14.62
CA SER A 525 18.21 -1.77 14.00
C SER A 525 16.88 -1.33 14.60
N GLU A 526 16.79 -1.22 15.92
CA GLU A 526 15.58 -0.76 16.59
C GLU A 526 15.26 0.71 16.28
N PHE A 527 16.26 1.59 16.14
CA PHE A 527 16.02 2.96 15.68
C PHE A 527 15.54 3.01 14.22
N TRP A 528 16.06 2.15 13.36
CA TRP A 528 15.55 2.02 12.01
C TRP A 528 14.09 1.53 11.99
N ALA A 529 13.76 0.54 12.84
CA ALA A 529 12.40 0.07 13.02
C ALA A 529 11.48 1.16 13.58
N LEU A 530 11.92 1.91 14.60
CA LEU A 530 11.20 3.07 15.14
C LEU A 530 10.92 4.13 14.07
N ARG A 531 11.75 4.28 13.05
CA ARG A 531 11.52 5.25 11.97
C ARG A 531 10.50 4.78 10.94
N HIS A 532 10.30 3.48 10.78
CA HIS A 532 9.66 2.95 9.58
C HIS A 532 8.57 1.90 9.83
N LEU A 533 8.62 1.21 10.97
CA LEU A 533 7.91 -0.05 11.22
C LEU A 533 7.20 -0.07 12.58
N ALA A 534 7.62 0.77 13.53
CA ALA A 534 6.95 0.86 14.81
C ALA A 534 5.52 1.39 14.64
N ASN A 535 4.61 0.73 15.34
CA ASN A 535 3.19 1.04 15.37
C ASN A 535 2.79 1.35 16.80
N VAL A 536 1.71 2.10 16.96
CA VAL A 536 1.24 2.59 18.26
C VAL A 536 -0.22 2.16 18.45
N THR A 537 -0.62 1.85 19.67
CA THR A 537 -2.02 1.57 20.02
C THR A 537 -2.91 2.73 19.62
N ARG A 538 -4.23 2.48 19.44
CA ARG A 538 -5.20 3.52 19.07
C ARG A 538 -5.14 4.72 20.00
N ASP A 539 -4.90 4.47 21.29
CA ASP A 539 -4.81 5.50 22.32
C ASP A 539 -3.43 6.15 22.49
N GLY A 540 -2.45 5.71 21.70
CA GLY A 540 -1.09 6.25 21.75
C GLY A 540 -0.27 5.70 22.93
N ARG A 541 -0.84 4.90 23.84
CA ARG A 541 -0.19 4.55 25.11
C ARG A 541 0.92 3.53 24.99
N LEU A 542 0.80 2.58 24.06
CA LEU A 542 1.82 1.57 23.84
C LEU A 542 2.38 1.68 22.43
N VAL A 543 3.68 1.45 22.29
CA VAL A 543 4.37 1.33 21.01
C VAL A 543 4.99 -0.05 20.88
N ALA A 544 4.77 -0.67 19.73
CA ALA A 544 5.42 -1.90 19.33
C ALA A 544 6.66 -1.59 18.51
N VAL A 545 7.82 -2.06 18.97
CA VAL A 545 9.13 -1.88 18.33
C VAL A 545 9.61 -3.23 17.84
N PRO A 546 9.56 -3.48 16.51
CA PRO A 546 10.09 -4.71 15.96
C PRO A 546 11.63 -4.69 15.97
N GLY A 547 12.24 -5.81 16.36
CA GLY A 547 13.67 -6.06 16.27
C GLY A 547 13.97 -7.25 15.35
N HIS A 548 15.24 -7.62 15.23
CA HIS A 548 15.63 -8.69 14.30
C HIS A 548 14.90 -10.02 14.55
N ARG A 549 14.73 -10.46 15.80
CA ARG A 549 13.99 -11.71 16.12
C ARG A 549 13.05 -11.59 17.30
N ARG A 550 12.72 -10.37 17.68
CA ARG A 550 11.89 -10.09 18.84
C ARG A 550 10.96 -8.93 18.54
N LEU A 551 9.86 -8.88 19.25
CA LEU A 551 8.97 -7.74 19.31
C LEU A 551 8.95 -7.23 20.74
N GLU A 552 9.16 -5.93 20.92
CA GLU A 552 9.15 -5.30 22.23
C GLU A 552 8.02 -4.27 22.30
N ILE A 553 7.31 -4.25 23.44
CA ILE A 553 6.20 -3.34 23.69
C ILE A 553 6.61 -2.38 24.80
N TYR A 554 6.47 -1.09 24.54
CA TYR A 554 6.85 -0.02 25.45
C TYR A 554 5.68 0.89 25.75
N GLU A 555 5.64 1.44 26.96
CA GLU A 555 4.75 2.56 27.27
C GLU A 555 5.32 3.84 26.64
N THR A 556 4.55 4.48 25.75
CA THR A 556 5.00 5.61 24.93
C THR A 556 5.39 6.84 25.77
N ALA A 557 4.74 7.02 26.93
CA ALA A 557 4.93 8.20 27.79
C ALA A 557 6.15 8.10 28.72
N THR A 558 6.70 6.91 28.92
CA THR A 558 7.81 6.66 29.85
C THR A 558 8.98 5.94 29.18
N TRP A 559 8.73 5.30 28.04
CA TRP A 559 9.57 4.29 27.42
C TRP A 559 9.85 3.11 28.35
N ASP A 560 9.00 2.80 29.33
CA ASP A 560 9.15 1.59 30.14
C ASP A 560 8.72 0.34 29.35
N MET A 561 9.48 -0.75 29.46
CA MET A 561 9.15 -2.00 28.77
C MET A 561 7.97 -2.68 29.45
N VAL A 562 6.90 -2.89 28.70
CA VAL A 562 5.67 -3.55 29.17
C VAL A 562 5.73 -5.06 28.92
N GLY A 563 6.27 -5.46 27.76
CA GLY A 563 6.36 -6.86 27.37
C GLY A 563 7.29 -7.07 26.19
N TRP A 564 7.69 -8.32 25.95
CA TRP A 564 8.44 -8.70 24.76
C TRP A 564 8.15 -10.14 24.39
N TYR A 565 8.39 -10.48 23.13
CA TYR A 565 8.31 -11.84 22.62
C TYR A 565 9.48 -12.12 21.69
N GLN A 566 10.10 -13.30 21.82
CA GLN A 566 11.17 -13.78 20.96
C GLN A 566 10.64 -14.88 20.06
N PHE A 567 10.81 -14.71 18.75
CA PHE A 567 10.33 -15.68 17.77
C PHE A 567 11.37 -16.78 17.60
N PRO A 568 11.07 -18.04 17.98
CA PRO A 568 12.03 -19.14 17.90
C PRO A 568 12.29 -19.57 16.45
N ASP A 569 11.30 -19.40 15.57
CA ASP A 569 11.31 -19.93 14.20
C ASP A 569 11.83 -18.91 13.17
N VAL A 570 12.25 -17.72 13.61
CA VAL A 570 12.79 -16.67 12.72
C VAL A 570 14.28 -16.92 12.49
N GLY A 571 14.62 -17.24 11.24
CA GLY A 571 15.95 -17.62 10.76
C GLY A 571 16.99 -16.50 10.73
N TYR A 572 18.18 -16.79 10.19
CA TYR A 572 19.30 -15.82 10.07
C TYR A 572 19.06 -14.74 9.01
N GLY A 573 18.24 -15.04 7.99
CA GLY A 573 17.84 -14.09 6.96
C GLY A 573 16.44 -13.54 7.16
N GLU A 574 15.81 -13.73 8.31
CA GLU A 574 14.44 -13.28 8.57
C GLU A 574 14.42 -12.25 9.70
N PHE A 575 13.45 -11.33 9.66
CA PHE A 575 13.28 -10.32 10.69
C PHE A 575 11.81 -9.96 10.94
N VAL A 576 11.50 -9.52 12.15
CA VAL A 576 10.18 -8.98 12.45
C VAL A 576 10.03 -7.65 11.74
N SER A 577 9.11 -7.57 10.78
CA SER A 577 8.93 -6.39 9.94
C SER A 577 7.87 -5.44 10.49
N GLU A 578 6.80 -5.94 11.09
CA GLU A 578 5.73 -5.07 11.59
C GLU A 578 4.99 -5.73 12.75
N GLY A 579 4.53 -4.91 13.70
CA GLY A 579 3.67 -5.33 14.80
C GLY A 579 2.44 -4.42 14.88
N LEU A 580 1.33 -4.83 14.30
CA LEU A 580 0.09 -4.07 14.21
C LEU A 580 -0.85 -4.44 15.36
N PHE A 581 -1.25 -3.47 16.19
CA PHE A 581 -2.25 -3.69 17.24
C PHE A 581 -3.63 -4.00 16.63
N ILE A 582 -4.30 -5.02 17.16
CA ILE A 582 -5.61 -5.52 16.67
C ILE A 582 -6.55 -5.81 17.84
N ARG A 583 -7.81 -6.14 17.55
CA ARG A 583 -8.81 -6.57 18.56
C ARG A 583 -8.95 -5.57 19.71
N GLY A 584 -9.01 -4.28 19.38
CA GLY A 584 -9.08 -3.19 20.36
C GLY A 584 -7.81 -3.08 21.20
N ASP A 585 -6.64 -3.25 20.58
CA ASP A 585 -5.32 -3.15 21.20
C ASP A 585 -5.04 -4.19 22.31
N THR A 586 -5.76 -5.31 22.30
CA THR A 586 -5.54 -6.44 23.23
C THR A 586 -4.58 -7.48 22.66
N HIS A 587 -4.40 -7.47 21.34
CA HIS A 587 -3.54 -8.40 20.62
C HIS A 587 -2.68 -7.62 19.63
N ILE A 588 -1.60 -8.25 19.17
CA ILE A 588 -0.73 -7.71 18.13
C ILE A 588 -0.53 -8.73 17.01
N MET A 589 -0.81 -8.31 15.78
CA MET A 589 -0.53 -9.06 14.56
C MET A 589 0.89 -8.74 14.11
N VAL A 590 1.71 -9.76 13.96
CA VAL A 590 3.14 -9.64 13.68
C VAL A 590 3.47 -10.24 12.33
N THR A 591 4.09 -9.44 11.48
CA THR A 591 4.62 -9.87 10.18
C THR A 591 6.12 -10.13 10.30
N VAL A 592 6.57 -11.21 9.67
CA VAL A 592 8.00 -11.55 9.53
C VAL A 592 8.37 -11.47 8.05
N ASP A 593 9.45 -10.74 7.76
CA ASP A 593 10.03 -10.61 6.42
C ASP A 593 11.36 -11.37 6.32
N SER A 594 11.83 -11.59 5.08
CA SER A 594 13.12 -12.23 4.78
C SER A 594 14.01 -11.34 3.90
N GLU A 595 15.28 -11.16 4.28
CA GLU A 595 16.35 -10.54 3.48
C GLU A 595 16.73 -11.39 2.26
N GLU A 596 16.69 -12.72 2.39
CA GLU A 596 16.88 -13.64 1.28
C GLU A 596 15.62 -13.61 0.41
N ARG A 597 15.71 -13.07 -0.82
CA ARG A 597 14.73 -13.39 -1.88
C ARG A 597 14.92 -14.87 -2.22
N PRO A 598 13.88 -15.71 -2.11
CA PRO A 598 12.74 -15.59 -3.01
C PRO A 598 11.37 -15.78 -2.33
N PHE A 599 10.51 -14.77 -2.48
CA PHE A 599 9.06 -14.89 -2.78
C PHE A 599 8.08 -15.64 -1.84
N TYR A 600 8.52 -16.50 -0.89
CA TYR A 600 7.62 -17.38 -0.10
C TYR A 600 7.65 -17.18 1.42
N ARG A 601 8.73 -16.63 1.99
CA ARG A 601 8.88 -16.51 3.46
C ARG A 601 8.08 -15.37 4.08
N ASN A 602 7.62 -14.40 3.29
CA ASN A 602 6.92 -13.19 3.78
C ASN A 602 5.43 -13.41 4.05
N ASN A 603 4.97 -14.65 4.00
CA ASN A 603 3.55 -14.96 4.03
C ASN A 603 3.10 -15.48 5.38
N ARG A 604 3.97 -15.74 6.35
CA ARG A 604 3.57 -16.24 7.68
C ARG A 604 3.64 -15.11 8.71
N GLY A 605 2.58 -14.96 9.50
CA GLY A 605 2.58 -14.07 10.64
C GLY A 605 1.97 -14.68 11.88
N PHE A 606 2.11 -13.96 12.98
CA PHE A 606 1.74 -14.39 14.33
C PHE A 606 0.70 -13.43 14.90
N ILE A 607 -0.20 -13.92 15.72
CA ILE A 607 -1.04 -13.07 16.56
C ILE A 607 -0.68 -13.38 18.01
N ILE A 608 -0.29 -12.34 18.74
CA ILE A 608 0.16 -12.42 20.13
C ILE A 608 -0.85 -11.72 21.04
N ASP A 609 -1.24 -12.37 22.13
CA ASP A 609 -2.01 -11.74 23.22
C ASP A 609 -1.07 -10.84 24.04
N LEU A 610 -1.44 -9.56 24.24
CA LEU A 610 -0.58 -8.60 24.95
C LEU A 610 -0.62 -8.74 26.47
N GLY A 611 -1.62 -9.43 27.02
CA GLY A 611 -1.76 -9.66 28.46
C GLY A 611 -0.72 -10.63 29.01
N ASP A 612 -0.38 -11.67 28.24
CA ASP A 612 0.61 -12.68 28.64
C ASP A 612 1.78 -12.86 27.65
N MET A 613 1.77 -12.11 26.54
CA MET A 613 2.76 -12.19 25.46
C MET A 613 2.88 -13.58 24.85
N THR A 614 1.77 -14.31 24.70
CA THR A 614 1.75 -15.63 24.06
C THR A 614 1.20 -15.59 22.64
N VAL A 615 1.72 -16.45 21.75
CA VAL A 615 1.16 -16.62 20.40
C VAL A 615 -0.14 -17.41 20.51
N VAL A 616 -1.24 -16.79 20.09
CA VAL A 616 -2.57 -17.41 20.11
C VAL A 616 -2.97 -17.97 18.75
N GLU A 617 -2.50 -17.37 17.66
CA GLU A 617 -2.88 -17.76 16.29
C GLU A 617 -1.74 -17.52 15.30
N TYR A 618 -1.82 -18.22 14.16
CA TYR A 618 -0.94 -18.04 13.00
C TYR A 618 -1.80 -17.67 11.79
N TYR A 619 -1.29 -16.80 10.92
CA TYR A 619 -1.96 -16.43 9.68
C TYR A 619 -1.03 -16.54 8.48
N ALA A 620 -1.64 -16.77 7.31
CA ALA A 620 -0.95 -16.63 6.04
C ALA A 620 -1.44 -15.42 5.24
N SER A 621 -0.53 -14.69 4.60
CA SER A 621 -0.83 -13.55 3.74
C SER A 621 -0.37 -13.77 2.30
N ALA A 622 -0.98 -13.06 1.36
CA ALA A 622 -0.70 -13.20 -0.06
C ALA A 622 0.63 -12.57 -0.53
N GLY A 623 1.47 -12.02 0.36
CA GLY A 623 2.73 -11.38 -0.02
C GLY A 623 3.09 -10.16 0.81
N HIS A 624 4.02 -9.36 0.27
CA HIS A 624 4.68 -8.16 0.83
C HIS A 624 3.75 -6.97 1.19
N GLY A 625 2.45 -7.21 1.37
CA GLY A 625 1.51 -6.15 1.65
C GLY A 625 1.76 -5.56 3.02
N ARG A 626 1.85 -4.22 3.07
CA ARG A 626 1.61 -3.51 4.33
C ARG A 626 0.18 -3.84 4.75
N PHE A 627 0.01 -4.29 5.99
CA PHE A 627 -1.32 -4.49 6.54
C PHE A 627 -1.79 -3.21 7.17
N GLU A 628 -2.99 -2.80 6.80
CA GLU A 628 -3.68 -1.72 7.50
C GLU A 628 -4.93 -2.29 8.15
N LEU A 629 -5.05 -2.03 9.45
CA LEU A 629 -6.25 -2.37 10.19
C LEU A 629 -7.38 -1.47 9.70
N LEU A 630 -8.46 -2.07 9.21
CA LEU A 630 -9.65 -1.28 8.93
C LEU A 630 -10.38 -1.00 10.25
N PRO A 631 -10.84 0.23 10.47
CA PRO A 631 -11.63 0.58 11.64
C PRO A 631 -12.88 -0.31 11.76
N LYS A 632 -13.23 -0.68 12.99
CA LYS A 632 -14.53 -1.27 13.32
C LYS A 632 -15.55 -0.15 13.55
N MET A 633 -16.74 -0.27 12.97
CA MET A 633 -17.85 0.66 13.25
C MET A 633 -18.60 0.23 14.51
N ASP A 634 -18.71 -1.08 14.72
CA ASP A 634 -19.27 -1.71 15.90
C ASP A 634 -18.18 -2.57 16.57
N PRO A 635 -17.98 -2.51 17.90
CA PRO A 635 -17.10 -3.44 18.62
C PRO A 635 -17.31 -4.92 18.26
N GLU A 636 -18.55 -5.31 17.97
CA GLU A 636 -18.97 -6.68 17.61
C GLU A 636 -18.71 -7.03 16.14
N GLU A 637 -18.39 -6.05 15.27
CA GLU A 637 -18.01 -6.34 13.88
C GLU A 637 -16.71 -7.14 13.81
N GLU A 638 -16.60 -7.99 12.80
CA GLU A 638 -15.36 -8.69 12.53
C GLU A 638 -14.22 -7.71 12.23
N GLN A 639 -13.00 -8.01 12.71
CA GLN A 639 -11.83 -7.21 12.38
C GLN A 639 -11.43 -7.43 10.93
N LEU A 640 -11.57 -6.37 10.12
CA LEU A 640 -11.14 -6.38 8.73
C LEU A 640 -9.73 -5.81 8.58
N PHE A 641 -9.02 -6.38 7.62
CA PHE A 641 -7.65 -6.01 7.25
C PHE A 641 -7.62 -5.64 5.79
N LEU A 642 -6.82 -4.63 5.50
CA LEU A 642 -6.42 -4.32 4.16
C LEU A 642 -5.01 -4.88 3.95
N ALA A 643 -4.82 -5.66 2.90
CA ALA A 643 -3.52 -5.87 2.29
C ALA A 643 -3.49 -5.09 0.98
N VAL A 644 -2.40 -4.34 0.75
CA VAL A 644 -2.15 -3.73 -0.56
C VAL A 644 -0.83 -4.17 -1.13
N ASP A 645 -0.90 -4.64 -2.37
CA ASP A 645 0.23 -4.93 -3.24
C ASP A 645 0.27 -3.91 -4.39
N THR A 646 1.35 -3.94 -5.15
CA THR A 646 1.62 -3.11 -6.33
C THR A 646 0.50 -3.09 -7.37
N SER A 647 -0.31 -4.14 -7.48
CA SER A 647 -1.40 -4.25 -8.46
C SER A 647 -2.80 -4.21 -7.85
N SER A 648 -2.95 -4.36 -6.52
CA SER A 648 -4.26 -4.56 -5.91
C SER A 648 -4.34 -4.13 -4.44
N ALA A 649 -5.46 -3.49 -4.09
CA ALA A 649 -5.84 -3.20 -2.70
C ALA A 649 -7.04 -4.06 -2.31
N CYS A 650 -6.89 -4.78 -1.20
CA CYS A 650 -7.65 -5.99 -0.96
C CYS A 650 -8.05 -6.12 0.51
N VAL A 651 -9.36 -6.14 0.77
CA VAL A 651 -9.89 -6.24 2.14
C VAL A 651 -10.21 -7.69 2.46
N PHE A 652 -9.72 -8.21 3.58
CA PHE A 652 -10.01 -9.55 4.07
C PHE A 652 -10.41 -9.53 5.53
N SER A 653 -11.05 -10.60 5.95
CA SER A 653 -11.39 -10.87 7.33
C SER A 653 -10.26 -11.68 7.95
N MET A 654 -9.87 -11.36 9.19
CA MET A 654 -8.83 -12.14 9.87
C MET A 654 -9.27 -13.59 10.06
N GLU A 655 -10.53 -13.84 10.44
CA GLU A 655 -11.05 -15.19 10.65
C GLU A 655 -11.01 -16.03 9.36
N GLY A 656 -11.13 -15.37 8.19
CA GLY A 656 -10.98 -15.99 6.87
C GLY A 656 -9.53 -16.33 6.48
N ARG A 657 -8.54 -15.77 7.17
CA ARG A 657 -7.10 -15.98 6.91
C ARG A 657 -6.36 -16.73 8.01
N LEU A 658 -7.04 -17.05 9.11
CA LEU A 658 -6.48 -17.90 10.14
C LEU A 658 -6.13 -19.26 9.53
N LEU A 659 -4.87 -19.62 9.69
CA LEU A 659 -4.47 -20.98 9.43
C LEU A 659 -5.06 -21.83 10.56
N MET A 660 -5.73 -22.94 10.23
CA MET A 660 -6.23 -23.84 11.26
C MET A 660 -5.02 -24.32 12.06
N ALA A 661 -4.85 -23.79 13.27
CA ALA A 661 -3.74 -24.20 14.11
C ALA A 661 -3.78 -25.73 14.23
N PRO A 662 -2.66 -26.44 14.00
CA PRO A 662 -2.62 -27.84 14.36
C PRO A 662 -3.00 -27.93 15.85
N PRO A 663 -3.79 -28.94 16.26
CA PRO A 663 -4.06 -29.12 17.68
C PRO A 663 -2.70 -29.09 18.40
N PRO A 664 -2.58 -28.35 19.52
CA PRO A 664 -1.31 -28.22 20.22
C PRO A 664 -0.75 -29.63 20.39
N PRO A 665 0.56 -29.85 20.11
CA PRO A 665 1.13 -31.18 20.24
C PRO A 665 0.73 -31.67 21.61
N GLN A 666 -0.05 -32.75 21.66
CA GLN A 666 -0.41 -33.35 22.93
C GLN A 666 0.95 -33.67 23.54
N ILE A 667 1.32 -32.92 24.58
CA ILE A 667 2.44 -33.26 25.43
C ILE A 667 2.04 -34.65 25.90
N GLY A 668 2.62 -35.66 25.25
CA GLY A 668 2.39 -37.03 25.64
C GLY A 668 2.68 -37.04 27.13
N ASP A 669 1.72 -37.53 27.91
CA ASP A 669 1.97 -37.93 29.29
C ASP A 669 3.12 -38.94 29.21
N ASP A 670 4.35 -38.42 29.25
CA ASP A 670 5.54 -39.22 29.27
C ASP A 670 5.47 -39.86 30.65
N PRO A 671 5.19 -41.18 30.75
CA PRO A 671 5.07 -41.84 32.03
C PRO A 671 6.48 -42.14 32.52
N LEU A 672 7.30 -41.11 32.63
CA LEU A 672 8.53 -41.15 33.38
C LEU A 672 8.19 -40.71 34.79
N GLY A 673 7.81 -41.72 35.57
CA GLY A 673 7.76 -41.66 37.02
C GLY A 673 9.11 -41.28 37.65
N PRO A 674 9.10 -41.06 38.98
CA PRO A 674 10.18 -40.44 39.74
C PRO A 674 11.54 -41.15 39.68
#